data_AF-A0A5B8VBN8-F1
#
_entry.id   AF-A0A5B8VBN8-F1
#
_cell.length_a   1.000
_cell.length_b   1.000
_cell.length_c   1.000
_cell.angle_alpha   90.00
_cell.angle_beta   90.00
_cell.angle_gamma   90.00
#
_symmetry.space_group_name_H-M   'P 1'
#
loop_
_entity.id
_entity.type
_entity.pdbx_description
1 polymer ?
#
loop_
_entity_poly.entity_id
_entity_poly.type
_entity_poly.pdbx_seq_one_letter_code
_entity_poly.pdbx_strand_id
1 'polypeptide(L)'
;MSQFDFPRINFHGQAFLDTPTANNGYIPNVILFNQSESGVFVPPWITFDPTKITAPTGSNPQPVPGSNGTQDYIYPLGVTGDNFQQWCTTPLGTFSTDSGYEQFYQAVGNYGMNPGYWNYYGDISMALDNVVVTGITVPDTNNNNVPVTYSADNIDLCPEDLSILIGAELSFNSDYFTKGSRTTAFLCDVDSEGQLCTQIFYGQAGLYKSINGSNITFFKGHPVKSTVHFMNLFRVLNYANIVPMGGSASFYTTIEDDSSNNLTQLFSKYGNGAVNGIFIKILIHEVHEVRDPDYSNMPIADVTTVSGNKVQIPKNPAKVSITGSITPWSNGDMKTTSISRILKNAPSATVAINSNGIDNPIPQGANGPLGIPSAVNLAPVPFIVNASLNLISLDLSNMLHEYGANPGTMPPYSGNGDIPPYQDFINYNYGTFNLMFQPDAGGSPSNIGSITYADNYNMQQFINTAGMVDISLPSGDYSTGYFYLSLNNINFLTEDDLYIITDQQGIYAEQNQTPPGLYMSDGLPRIPCTLRVFSRGVPVSNLTPASTTVQGVNLSTMNVTNTNIQVFDGLQYTFPVDQEGCITYLFPTNSNEKFPTAFSLPAFAYLAMNTSLIVCRVLSEEPQLAPYLSGQEPITWEVVFTNVLQLYKTVYPIMDIVLPINEQTWSDPFIQKKILMLTDESNWNQPLFMPITRDMSATQRQLLQMWIKQSQQLKKQTTHYE
;
A
#
# COMPACT_ATOMS: atom_id res chain seq x y z
N MET A 1 -3.97 7.76 -22.11
CA MET A 1 -3.37 6.79 -21.17
C MET A 1 -2.75 7.57 -20.04
N SER A 2 -3.59 7.98 -19.09
CA SER A 2 -3.36 9.14 -18.21
C SER A 2 -1.95 9.32 -17.68
N GLN A 3 -1.30 8.30 -17.10
CA GLN A 3 0.06 8.42 -16.53
C GLN A 3 1.12 8.94 -17.52
N PHE A 4 0.99 8.59 -18.81
CA PHE A 4 1.99 8.90 -19.83
C PHE A 4 1.62 10.12 -20.67
N ASP A 5 0.44 10.69 -20.45
CA ASP A 5 -0.02 11.84 -21.19
C ASP A 5 0.61 13.14 -20.65
N PHE A 6 0.64 14.15 -21.52
CA PHE A 6 1.22 15.45 -21.20
C PHE A 6 0.14 16.50 -20.93
N PRO A 7 0.44 17.53 -20.12
CA PRO A 7 1.68 17.73 -19.37
C PRO A 7 1.77 16.80 -18.14
N ARG A 8 2.99 16.48 -17.72
CA ARG A 8 3.25 15.74 -16.47
C ARG A 8 3.85 16.68 -15.43
N ILE A 9 3.16 16.87 -14.32
CA ILE A 9 3.61 17.68 -13.20
C ILE A 9 4.21 16.74 -12.17
N ASN A 10 5.53 16.70 -12.09
CA ASN A 10 6.30 15.77 -11.28
C ASN A 10 6.54 16.38 -9.90
N PHE A 11 6.36 15.58 -8.86
CA PHE A 11 6.54 15.99 -7.48
C PHE A 11 7.43 15.02 -6.71
N HIS A 12 8.11 15.55 -5.71
CA HIS A 12 8.93 14.79 -4.78
C HIS A 12 8.93 15.43 -3.39
N GLY A 13 9.01 14.63 -2.34
CA GLY A 13 9.17 15.09 -0.97
C GLY A 13 9.04 13.93 0.00
N GLN A 14 8.55 14.21 1.21
CA GLN A 14 8.46 13.23 2.28
C GLN A 14 7.01 12.99 2.68
N ALA A 15 6.75 11.84 3.29
CA ALA A 15 5.51 11.60 4.00
C ALA A 15 5.78 10.84 5.29
N PHE A 16 4.75 10.85 6.14
CA PHE A 16 4.70 10.11 7.37
C PHE A 16 3.54 9.12 7.28
N LEU A 17 3.82 7.86 7.56
CA LEU A 17 2.82 6.79 7.65
C LEU A 17 2.64 6.46 9.13
N ASP A 18 1.48 6.80 9.68
CA ASP A 18 1.19 6.61 11.11
C ASP A 18 0.43 5.29 11.35
N THR A 19 0.93 4.19 10.78
CA THR A 19 0.29 2.87 10.83
C THR A 19 0.42 2.24 12.22
N PRO A 20 -0.65 1.69 12.82
CA PRO A 20 -0.58 0.86 14.01
C PRO A 20 0.00 -0.51 13.69
N THR A 21 0.81 -1.04 14.61
CA THR A 21 1.65 -2.21 14.33
C THR A 21 1.43 -3.40 15.25
N ALA A 22 0.40 -3.42 16.10
CA ALA A 22 0.02 -4.66 16.80
C ALA A 22 -0.81 -5.62 15.92
N ASN A 23 -1.54 -5.09 14.95
CA ASN A 23 -2.24 -5.86 13.91
C ASN A 23 -1.41 -6.05 12.63
N ASN A 24 -0.31 -5.31 12.47
CA ASN A 24 0.51 -5.26 11.25
C ASN A 24 1.99 -5.59 11.54
N GLY A 25 2.31 -5.92 12.79
CA GLY A 25 3.66 -6.21 13.25
C GLY A 25 3.98 -7.68 13.04
N TYR A 26 4.96 -7.97 12.21
CA TYR A 26 5.47 -9.34 12.09
C TYR A 26 6.39 -9.65 13.27
N ILE A 27 5.84 -10.32 14.28
CA ILE A 27 6.62 -10.94 15.36
C ILE A 27 6.56 -12.45 15.16
N PRO A 28 7.62 -13.05 14.58
CA PRO A 28 7.59 -14.46 14.21
C PRO A 28 7.16 -15.33 15.38
N ASN A 29 6.16 -16.20 15.18
CA ASN A 29 5.66 -17.13 16.19
C ASN A 29 4.95 -16.50 17.42
N VAL A 30 4.58 -15.21 17.38
CA VAL A 30 3.68 -14.58 18.36
C VAL A 30 2.47 -14.03 17.60
N ILE A 31 1.30 -14.64 17.81
CA ILE A 31 0.08 -14.32 17.07
C ILE A 31 -0.87 -13.53 17.95
N LEU A 32 -1.26 -12.36 17.45
CA LEU A 32 -2.13 -11.38 18.12
C LEU A 32 -3.49 -11.25 17.43
N PHE A 33 -3.53 -11.46 16.13
CA PHE A 33 -4.69 -11.22 15.27
C PHE A 33 -5.14 -12.50 14.57
N ASN A 34 -6.45 -12.74 14.52
CA ASN A 34 -7.05 -13.79 13.71
C ASN A 34 -7.48 -13.21 12.37
N GLN A 35 -6.68 -13.42 11.34
CA GLN A 35 -6.91 -12.88 9.99
C GLN A 35 -8.21 -13.36 9.36
N SER A 36 -8.65 -14.59 9.60
CA SER A 36 -9.85 -15.13 8.95
C SER A 36 -11.12 -14.49 9.50
N GLU A 37 -11.20 -14.35 10.81
CA GLU A 37 -12.38 -13.86 11.53
C GLU A 37 -12.33 -12.34 11.79
N SER A 38 -11.25 -11.65 11.38
CA SER A 38 -10.98 -10.26 11.80
C SER A 38 -11.01 -10.12 13.34
N GLY A 39 -10.43 -11.09 14.06
CA GLY A 39 -10.51 -11.19 15.52
C GLY A 39 -9.19 -10.91 16.23
N VAL A 40 -9.21 -10.84 17.56
CA VAL A 40 -7.99 -10.72 18.38
C VAL A 40 -7.82 -11.93 19.29
N PHE A 41 -6.58 -12.41 19.45
CA PHE A 41 -6.22 -13.41 20.46
C PHE A 41 -5.90 -12.73 21.79
N VAL A 42 -6.78 -12.90 22.77
CA VAL A 42 -6.57 -12.45 24.15
C VAL A 42 -6.84 -13.63 25.10
N PRO A 43 -5.81 -14.25 25.70
CA PRO A 43 -4.37 -13.95 25.56
C PRO A 43 -3.79 -14.28 24.16
N PRO A 44 -2.64 -13.68 23.80
CA PRO A 44 -1.95 -13.96 22.55
C PRO A 44 -1.37 -15.38 22.50
N TRP A 45 -1.01 -15.86 21.31
CA TRP A 45 -0.47 -17.21 21.12
C TRP A 45 1.02 -17.17 20.83
N ILE A 46 1.81 -17.99 21.52
CA ILE A 46 3.20 -18.28 21.13
C ILE A 46 3.20 -19.64 20.47
N THR A 47 3.60 -19.73 19.20
CA THR A 47 3.56 -20.98 18.43
C THR A 47 4.95 -21.60 18.27
N PHE A 48 4.99 -22.92 18.10
CA PHE A 48 6.22 -23.69 17.90
C PHE A 48 6.06 -24.54 16.65
N ASP A 49 6.79 -24.20 15.59
CA ASP A 49 6.92 -25.07 14.41
C ASP A 49 7.74 -26.30 14.82
N PRO A 50 7.13 -27.50 14.97
CA PRO A 50 7.84 -28.67 15.49
C PRO A 50 8.98 -29.14 14.58
N THR A 51 9.07 -28.62 13.35
CA THR A 51 10.16 -28.92 12.42
C THR A 51 11.35 -27.96 12.51
N LYS A 52 11.19 -26.80 13.18
CA LYS A 52 12.20 -25.72 13.22
C LYS A 52 12.52 -25.22 14.63
N ILE A 53 11.54 -25.21 15.53
CA ILE A 53 11.62 -24.62 16.86
C ILE A 53 10.89 -25.54 17.84
N THR A 54 11.63 -26.11 18.80
CA THR A 54 11.05 -26.98 19.84
C THR A 54 10.75 -26.18 21.10
N ALA A 55 9.59 -26.41 21.71
CA ALA A 55 9.28 -25.82 22.99
C ALA A 55 10.29 -26.26 24.09
N PRO A 56 10.63 -25.38 25.05
CA PRO A 56 11.48 -25.72 26.19
C PRO A 56 10.99 -26.97 26.95
N THR A 57 11.85 -27.96 27.15
CA THR A 57 11.50 -29.20 27.87
C THR A 57 11.42 -28.97 29.38
N GLY A 58 10.35 -29.45 30.03
CA GLY A 58 10.18 -29.35 31.49
C GLY A 58 9.70 -27.98 31.97
N SER A 59 9.25 -27.12 31.07
CA SER A 59 8.70 -25.79 31.37
C SER A 59 7.34 -25.85 32.07
N ASN A 60 7.01 -24.83 32.86
CA ASN A 60 5.65 -24.61 33.35
C ASN A 60 5.24 -23.18 32.97
N PRO A 61 4.16 -22.96 32.18
CA PRO A 61 3.17 -23.95 31.73
C PRO A 61 3.70 -24.91 30.66
N GLN A 62 2.96 -26.00 30.42
CA GLN A 62 3.23 -26.93 29.32
C GLN A 62 2.56 -26.38 28.04
N PRO A 63 3.22 -26.47 26.88
CA PRO A 63 2.58 -26.19 25.59
C PRO A 63 1.36 -27.08 25.39
N VAL A 64 0.32 -26.52 24.79
CA VAL A 64 -0.85 -27.25 24.34
C VAL A 64 -0.52 -27.87 22.98
N PRO A 65 -0.73 -29.19 22.81
CA PRO A 65 -0.52 -29.84 21.53
C PRO A 65 -1.45 -29.28 20.45
N GLY A 66 -0.89 -28.98 19.27
CA GLY A 66 -1.70 -28.66 18.10
C GLY A 66 -2.54 -29.87 17.67
N SER A 67 -3.72 -29.62 17.08
CA SER A 67 -4.57 -30.67 16.49
C SER A 67 -4.35 -30.77 14.97
N ASN A 68 -4.40 -31.98 14.40
CA ASN A 68 -4.39 -32.20 12.94
C ASN A 68 -3.29 -31.43 12.16
N GLY A 69 -2.06 -31.39 12.66
CA GLY A 69 -0.94 -30.74 11.98
C GLY A 69 -0.82 -29.22 12.21
N THR A 70 -1.61 -28.64 13.13
CA THR A 70 -1.35 -27.29 13.66
C THR A 70 -0.15 -27.29 14.60
N GLN A 71 0.52 -26.14 14.72
CA GLN A 71 1.69 -25.94 15.58
C GLN A 71 1.30 -26.08 17.06
N ASP A 72 2.20 -26.62 17.87
CA ASP A 72 2.05 -26.55 19.33
C ASP A 72 2.08 -25.09 19.75
N TYR A 73 1.36 -24.73 20.80
CA TYR A 73 1.28 -23.34 21.24
C TYR A 73 1.20 -23.19 22.75
N ILE A 74 1.46 -21.99 23.26
CA ILE A 74 1.28 -21.64 24.66
C ILE A 74 0.69 -20.23 24.80
N TYR A 75 -0.10 -20.03 25.86
CA TYR A 75 -0.77 -18.77 26.15
C TYR A 75 -0.19 -18.11 27.41
N PRO A 76 0.24 -16.83 27.34
CA PRO A 76 0.55 -16.03 28.52
C PRO A 76 -0.76 -15.60 29.20
N LEU A 77 -1.29 -16.48 30.06
CA LEU A 77 -2.62 -16.34 30.69
C LEU A 77 -2.80 -15.04 31.50
N GLY A 78 -1.70 -14.44 31.95
CA GLY A 78 -1.71 -13.15 32.65
C GLY A 78 -1.96 -11.94 31.75
N VAL A 79 -1.89 -12.10 30.42
CA VAL A 79 -2.19 -11.05 29.46
C VAL A 79 -3.69 -11.06 29.17
N THR A 80 -4.37 -9.99 29.54
CA THR A 80 -5.83 -9.82 29.43
C THR A 80 -6.15 -8.54 28.68
N GLY A 81 -7.42 -8.32 28.32
CA GLY A 81 -7.85 -7.08 27.67
C GLY A 81 -7.53 -5.81 28.45
N ASP A 82 -7.39 -5.90 29.79
CA ASP A 82 -7.13 -4.75 30.66
C ASP A 82 -5.66 -4.32 30.67
N ASN A 83 -4.73 -5.25 30.44
CA ASN A 83 -3.29 -4.97 30.46
C ASN A 83 -2.61 -5.14 29.09
N PHE A 84 -3.37 -5.49 28.06
CA PHE A 84 -2.87 -5.76 26.71
C PHE A 84 -2.03 -4.60 26.15
N GLN A 85 -2.51 -3.36 26.28
CA GLN A 85 -1.80 -2.17 25.78
C GLN A 85 -0.43 -1.99 26.47
N GLN A 86 -0.37 -2.22 27.78
CA GLN A 86 0.88 -2.14 28.53
C GLN A 86 1.82 -3.28 28.14
N TRP A 87 1.30 -4.49 27.96
CA TRP A 87 2.07 -5.63 27.49
C TRP A 87 2.64 -5.39 26.08
N CYS A 88 1.85 -4.83 25.14
CA CYS A 88 2.32 -4.51 23.79
C CYS A 88 3.45 -3.46 23.75
N THR A 89 3.53 -2.61 24.76
CA THR A 89 4.52 -1.53 24.84
C THR A 89 5.67 -1.86 25.81
N THR A 90 5.73 -3.10 26.28
CA THR A 90 6.77 -3.60 27.20
C THR A 90 7.54 -4.75 26.54
N PRO A 91 8.87 -4.84 26.71
CA PRO A 91 9.65 -5.94 26.15
C PRO A 91 9.17 -7.31 26.64
N LEU A 92 8.99 -8.25 25.70
CA LEU A 92 8.52 -9.60 25.95
C LEU A 92 9.37 -10.35 26.99
N GLY A 93 8.69 -10.95 27.98
CA GLY A 93 9.31 -11.66 29.09
C GLY A 93 9.81 -10.76 30.22
N THR A 94 9.64 -9.44 30.11
CA THR A 94 9.97 -8.49 31.20
C THR A 94 8.71 -7.93 31.87
N PHE A 95 7.55 -8.08 31.26
CA PHE A 95 6.30 -7.62 31.84
C PHE A 95 5.87 -8.55 32.97
N SER A 96 5.39 -7.99 34.08
CA SER A 96 5.10 -8.80 35.29
C SER A 96 4.14 -9.97 35.03
N THR A 97 3.22 -9.84 34.08
CA THR A 97 2.22 -10.87 33.77
C THR A 97 2.69 -11.90 32.73
N ASP A 98 3.79 -11.66 32.02
CA ASP A 98 4.38 -12.58 31.03
C ASP A 98 5.81 -13.05 31.39
N SER A 99 6.40 -12.55 32.47
CA SER A 99 7.76 -12.90 32.91
C SER A 99 8.00 -14.40 33.10
N GLY A 100 6.97 -15.16 33.49
CA GLY A 100 7.03 -16.63 33.57
C GLY A 100 7.21 -17.33 32.21
N TYR A 101 7.13 -16.59 31.10
CA TYR A 101 7.21 -17.09 29.74
C TYR A 101 8.53 -16.73 29.03
N GLU A 102 9.49 -16.11 29.72
CA GLU A 102 10.80 -15.71 29.18
C GLU A 102 11.47 -16.80 28.32
N GLN A 103 11.56 -18.03 28.85
CA GLN A 103 12.19 -19.16 28.15
C GLN A 103 11.53 -19.49 26.81
N PHE A 104 10.23 -19.24 26.66
CA PHE A 104 9.51 -19.47 25.40
C PHE A 104 9.85 -18.36 24.41
N TYR A 105 9.85 -17.10 24.85
CA TYR A 105 10.27 -15.98 24.00
C TYR A 105 11.73 -16.12 23.55
N GLN A 106 12.62 -16.60 24.41
CA GLN A 106 14.00 -16.92 24.03
C GLN A 106 14.07 -18.05 22.99
N ALA A 107 13.26 -19.11 23.16
CA ALA A 107 13.22 -20.23 22.23
C ALA A 107 12.75 -19.83 20.82
N VAL A 108 11.80 -18.89 20.71
CA VAL A 108 11.32 -18.36 19.42
C VAL A 108 12.10 -17.14 18.93
N GLY A 109 13.08 -16.64 19.70
CA GLY A 109 13.94 -15.51 19.32
C GLY A 109 13.34 -14.11 19.53
N ASN A 110 12.25 -13.98 20.29
CA ASN A 110 11.54 -12.70 20.49
C ASN A 110 11.76 -12.06 21.86
N TYR A 111 12.59 -12.65 22.72
CA TYR A 111 12.84 -12.08 24.05
C TYR A 111 13.38 -10.65 23.94
N GLY A 112 12.75 -9.73 24.68
CA GLY A 112 13.13 -8.32 24.68
C GLY A 112 12.57 -7.48 23.52
N MET A 113 11.78 -8.07 22.60
CA MET A 113 11.06 -7.33 21.55
C MET A 113 9.74 -6.76 22.09
N ASN A 114 9.21 -5.70 21.48
CA ASN A 114 7.91 -5.13 21.84
C ASN A 114 6.78 -5.66 20.94
N PRO A 115 5.68 -6.21 21.48
CA PRO A 115 4.58 -6.72 20.65
C PRO A 115 3.91 -5.67 19.77
N GLY A 116 3.87 -4.43 20.26
CA GLY A 116 3.39 -3.27 19.54
C GLY A 116 4.32 -2.79 18.43
N TYR A 117 5.50 -3.40 18.27
CA TYR A 117 6.51 -3.07 17.25
C TYR A 117 6.82 -1.55 17.18
N TRP A 118 6.97 -0.96 15.99
CA TRP A 118 7.44 0.43 15.85
C TRP A 118 6.43 1.52 16.22
N ASN A 119 5.12 1.31 16.10
CA ASN A 119 4.14 2.38 16.32
C ASN A 119 2.75 1.88 16.75
N TYR A 120 2.66 1.29 17.94
CA TYR A 120 1.42 0.73 18.48
C TYR A 120 0.23 1.69 18.46
N TYR A 121 0.46 2.99 18.66
CA TYR A 121 -0.59 4.01 18.74
C TYR A 121 -0.83 4.78 17.42
N GLY A 122 -0.38 4.26 16.29
CA GLY A 122 -0.67 4.83 14.99
C GLY A 122 -2.18 4.92 14.70
N ASP A 123 -2.61 5.98 14.00
CA ASP A 123 -4.01 6.17 13.58
C ASP A 123 -4.28 5.88 12.10
N ILE A 124 -3.33 5.22 11.43
CA ILE A 124 -3.38 4.79 10.03
C ILE A 124 -3.38 6.00 9.07
N SER A 125 -3.16 7.22 9.55
CA SER A 125 -3.09 8.39 8.70
C SER A 125 -1.81 8.45 7.88
N MET A 126 -1.91 9.08 6.71
CA MET A 126 -0.78 9.43 5.86
C MET A 126 -0.75 10.94 5.72
N ALA A 127 0.35 11.60 6.08
CA ALA A 127 0.53 13.03 5.84
C ALA A 127 1.72 13.29 4.93
N LEU A 128 1.52 14.18 3.97
CA LEU A 128 2.57 14.68 3.10
C LEU A 128 3.30 15.83 3.80
N ASP A 129 4.62 15.84 3.68
CA ASP A 129 5.50 16.87 4.23
C ASP A 129 6.47 17.33 3.12
N ASN A 130 6.34 18.60 2.73
CA ASN A 130 7.16 19.22 1.69
C ASN A 130 7.19 18.41 0.36
N VAL A 131 6.04 17.85 -0.05
CA VAL A 131 5.88 17.20 -1.36
C VAL A 131 5.63 18.26 -2.40
N VAL A 132 6.71 18.74 -3.00
CA VAL A 132 6.72 19.88 -3.92
C VAL A 132 6.80 19.44 -5.37
N VAL A 133 6.23 20.23 -6.28
CA VAL A 133 6.47 20.08 -7.72
C VAL A 133 7.94 20.41 -8.01
N THR A 134 8.67 19.42 -8.51
CA THR A 134 10.09 19.47 -8.80
C THR A 134 10.38 19.61 -10.30
N GLY A 135 9.46 19.13 -11.14
CA GLY A 135 9.58 19.27 -12.57
C GLY A 135 8.25 19.23 -13.30
N ILE A 136 8.23 19.76 -14.52
CA ILE A 136 7.06 19.76 -15.40
C ILE A 136 7.52 19.35 -16.78
N THR A 137 7.03 18.22 -17.27
CA THR A 137 7.33 17.75 -18.63
C THR A 137 6.18 18.06 -19.58
N VAL A 138 6.51 18.68 -20.72
CA VAL A 138 5.56 19.00 -21.79
C VAL A 138 6.15 18.63 -23.17
N PRO A 139 5.32 18.45 -24.22
CA PRO A 139 5.82 18.24 -25.56
C PRO A 139 6.45 19.54 -26.08
N ASP A 140 7.68 19.47 -26.62
CA ASP A 140 8.28 20.63 -27.30
C ASP A 140 7.78 20.72 -28.74
N THR A 141 6.78 21.57 -28.96
CA THR A 141 6.19 21.79 -30.30
C THR A 141 7.18 22.40 -31.30
N ASN A 142 8.30 22.97 -30.84
CA ASN A 142 9.35 23.51 -31.72
C ASN A 142 10.39 22.47 -32.11
N ASN A 143 10.42 21.32 -31.42
CA ASN A 143 11.41 20.27 -31.63
C ASN A 143 10.75 18.90 -31.85
N ASN A 144 9.90 18.81 -32.88
CA ASN A 144 9.21 17.56 -33.27
C ASN A 144 8.46 16.84 -32.12
N ASN A 145 7.93 17.59 -31.15
CA ASN A 145 7.26 17.08 -29.95
C ASN A 145 8.14 16.23 -29.03
N VAL A 146 9.48 16.35 -29.12
CA VAL A 146 10.39 15.76 -28.13
C VAL A 146 10.08 16.37 -26.76
N PRO A 147 9.77 15.59 -25.73
CA PRO A 147 9.42 16.14 -24.43
C PRO A 147 10.56 16.96 -23.82
N VAL A 148 10.21 18.08 -23.18
CA VAL A 148 11.13 18.91 -22.39
C VAL A 148 10.65 18.95 -20.95
N THR A 149 11.56 18.73 -20.00
CA THR A 149 11.30 18.87 -18.57
C THR A 149 11.87 20.19 -18.07
N TYR A 150 10.99 21.04 -17.56
CA TYR A 150 11.36 22.23 -16.81
C TYR A 150 11.48 21.88 -15.33
N SER A 151 12.51 22.39 -14.67
CA SER A 151 12.85 22.19 -13.26
C SER A 151 13.49 23.48 -12.72
N ALA A 152 13.95 23.47 -11.47
CA ALA A 152 14.65 24.63 -10.89
C ALA A 152 15.87 25.08 -11.71
N ASP A 153 16.57 24.14 -12.38
CA ASP A 153 17.82 24.42 -13.10
C ASP A 153 17.63 25.16 -14.43
N ASN A 154 16.43 25.11 -15.01
CA ASN A 154 16.10 25.69 -16.31
C ASN A 154 14.75 26.43 -16.30
N ILE A 155 14.32 26.90 -15.12
CA ILE A 155 13.01 27.53 -14.91
C ILE A 155 12.83 28.80 -15.75
N ASP A 156 13.91 29.51 -16.07
CA ASP A 156 13.90 30.72 -16.89
C ASP A 156 13.43 30.48 -18.33
N LEU A 157 13.47 29.22 -18.80
CA LEU A 157 12.98 28.80 -20.11
C LEU A 157 11.51 28.32 -20.06
N CYS A 158 10.95 28.17 -18.86
CA CYS A 158 9.61 27.63 -18.67
C CYS A 158 8.55 28.71 -18.92
N PRO A 159 7.46 28.40 -19.68
CA PRO A 159 6.30 29.29 -19.78
C PRO A 159 5.78 29.73 -18.42
N GLU A 160 5.39 31.00 -18.29
CA GLU A 160 5.01 31.60 -16.99
C GLU A 160 3.90 30.81 -16.27
N ASP A 161 2.88 30.37 -17.03
CA ASP A 161 1.75 29.60 -16.52
C ASP A 161 2.10 28.18 -16.05
N LEU A 162 3.24 27.64 -16.47
CA LEU A 162 3.82 26.39 -15.96
C LEU A 162 4.77 26.68 -14.79
N SER A 163 5.64 27.68 -14.93
CA SER A 163 6.68 28.00 -13.94
C SER A 163 6.11 28.30 -12.54
N ILE A 164 4.88 28.85 -12.48
CA ILE A 164 4.19 29.13 -11.23
C ILE A 164 3.91 27.86 -10.39
N LEU A 165 3.81 26.70 -11.04
CA LEU A 165 3.56 25.41 -10.38
C LEU A 165 4.83 24.85 -9.70
N ILE A 166 6.04 25.18 -10.16
CA ILE A 166 7.28 24.69 -9.54
C ILE A 166 7.34 25.15 -8.08
N GLY A 167 7.56 24.20 -7.16
CA GLY A 167 7.51 24.45 -5.72
C GLY A 167 6.10 24.57 -5.12
N ALA A 168 5.03 24.30 -5.87
CA ALA A 168 3.70 24.08 -5.30
C ALA A 168 3.66 22.75 -4.55
N GLU A 169 2.90 22.67 -3.46
CA GLU A 169 2.83 21.53 -2.56
C GLU A 169 1.57 20.70 -2.78
N LEU A 170 1.75 19.40 -3.03
CA LEU A 170 0.68 18.41 -3.00
C LEU A 170 0.32 18.13 -1.54
N SER A 171 -0.96 18.15 -1.20
CA SER A 171 -1.41 17.86 0.16
C SER A 171 -2.76 17.13 0.18
N PHE A 172 -2.93 16.28 1.19
CA PHE A 172 -4.20 15.62 1.53
C PHE A 172 -4.94 16.32 2.68
N ASN A 173 -4.51 17.51 3.08
CA ASN A 173 -5.14 18.23 4.18
C ASN A 173 -6.52 18.77 3.78
N SER A 174 -7.49 18.72 4.70
CA SER A 174 -8.85 19.22 4.46
C SER A 174 -8.89 20.72 4.16
N ASP A 175 -7.99 21.48 4.79
CA ASP A 175 -7.85 22.93 4.63
C ASP A 175 -6.38 23.35 4.73
N TYR A 176 -5.63 23.21 3.63
CA TYR A 176 -4.16 23.30 3.61
C TYR A 176 -3.60 24.56 4.28
N PHE A 177 -4.18 25.73 4.02
CA PHE A 177 -3.65 27.01 4.51
C PHE A 177 -3.95 27.29 5.99
N THR A 178 -4.80 26.47 6.62
CA THR A 178 -5.10 26.59 8.04
C THR A 178 -4.05 25.85 8.86
N LYS A 179 -3.41 26.56 9.79
CA LYS A 179 -2.42 25.98 10.72
C LYS A 179 -3.05 24.81 11.49
N GLY A 180 -2.40 23.64 11.43
CA GLY A 180 -2.83 22.42 12.12
C GLY A 180 -3.95 21.64 11.43
N SER A 181 -4.19 21.92 10.15
CA SER A 181 -5.20 21.23 9.34
C SER A 181 -4.88 19.78 9.07
N ARG A 182 -5.84 18.88 9.35
CA ARG A 182 -5.66 17.42 9.34
C ARG A 182 -5.54 16.83 7.95
N THR A 183 -4.66 15.84 7.82
CA THR A 183 -4.68 14.96 6.65
C THR A 183 -6.00 14.23 6.59
N THR A 184 -6.43 13.95 5.38
CA THR A 184 -7.61 13.16 5.08
C THR A 184 -7.26 11.89 4.31
N ALA A 185 -5.97 11.54 4.22
CA ALA A 185 -5.53 10.28 3.63
C ALA A 185 -5.28 9.25 4.75
N PHE A 186 -5.89 8.07 4.60
CA PHE A 186 -5.76 6.96 5.55
C PHE A 186 -5.42 5.68 4.79
N LEU A 187 -4.43 4.95 5.29
CA LEU A 187 -4.08 3.64 4.77
C LEU A 187 -5.13 2.61 5.21
N CYS A 188 -5.28 1.54 4.45
CA CYS A 188 -6.19 0.45 4.77
C CYS A 188 -5.65 -0.80 4.12
N ASP A 189 -5.10 -1.71 4.91
CA ASP A 189 -4.77 -3.04 4.41
C ASP A 189 -6.05 -3.85 4.27
N VAL A 190 -6.21 -4.54 3.13
CA VAL A 190 -7.34 -5.47 2.95
C VAL A 190 -7.23 -6.65 3.94
N ASP A 191 -6.01 -6.94 4.36
CA ASP A 191 -5.64 -7.89 5.42
C ASP A 191 -4.26 -7.48 5.97
N SER A 192 -4.17 -7.23 7.28
CA SER A 192 -3.00 -6.60 7.91
C SER A 192 -1.77 -7.51 8.05
N GLU A 193 -1.90 -8.83 7.89
CA GLU A 193 -0.77 -9.74 8.06
C GLU A 193 -0.60 -10.72 6.88
N GLY A 194 -1.67 -10.90 6.09
CA GLY A 194 -1.76 -12.00 5.13
C GLY A 194 -1.62 -11.62 3.66
N GLN A 195 -1.54 -10.35 3.25
CA GLN A 195 -1.72 -9.99 1.84
C GLN A 195 -0.83 -8.85 1.35
N LEU A 196 -0.78 -8.70 0.02
CA LEU A 196 0.03 -7.73 -0.70
C LEU A 196 -0.80 -6.53 -1.21
N CYS A 197 -1.88 -6.16 -0.50
CA CYS A 197 -2.82 -5.13 -0.95
C CYS A 197 -3.14 -4.10 0.14
N THR A 198 -2.31 -3.06 0.19
CA THR A 198 -2.60 -1.81 0.88
C THR A 198 -3.42 -0.88 0.00
N GLN A 199 -4.37 -0.17 0.61
CA GLN A 199 -5.21 0.84 -0.02
C GLN A 199 -5.00 2.20 0.65
N ILE A 200 -5.31 3.28 -0.06
CA ILE A 200 -5.35 4.63 0.50
C ILE A 200 -6.72 5.22 0.18
N PHE A 201 -7.42 5.66 1.21
CA PHE A 201 -8.69 6.38 1.09
C PHE A 201 -8.48 7.85 1.39
N TYR A 202 -9.08 8.71 0.57
CA TYR A 202 -8.85 10.15 0.62
C TYR A 202 -10.15 10.89 0.92
N GLY A 203 -10.11 11.87 1.81
CA GLY A 203 -11.19 12.84 1.93
C GLY A 203 -11.02 13.95 0.89
N GLN A 204 -9.76 14.36 0.65
CA GLN A 204 -9.40 15.45 -0.23
C GLN A 204 -7.94 15.33 -0.68
N ALA A 205 -7.66 15.82 -1.88
CA ALA A 205 -6.32 16.19 -2.32
C ALA A 205 -6.34 17.56 -2.99
N GLY A 206 -5.20 18.26 -2.99
CA GLY A 206 -5.04 19.52 -3.71
C GLY A 206 -3.57 19.90 -3.90
N LEU A 207 -3.36 20.88 -4.78
CA LEU A 207 -2.04 21.46 -5.06
C LEU A 207 -2.07 22.94 -4.74
N TYR A 208 -1.16 23.37 -3.86
CA TYR A 208 -1.22 24.66 -3.19
C TYR A 208 0.11 25.41 -3.28
N LYS A 209 0.07 26.74 -3.26
CA LYS A 209 1.29 27.54 -3.13
C LYS A 209 0.98 28.89 -2.49
N SER A 210 1.85 29.34 -1.59
CA SER A 210 1.80 30.69 -1.04
C SER A 210 2.87 31.56 -1.70
N ILE A 211 2.46 32.64 -2.38
CA ILE A 211 3.35 33.57 -3.07
C ILE A 211 3.09 34.98 -2.54
N ASN A 212 4.10 35.60 -1.93
CA ASN A 212 4.02 36.98 -1.42
C ASN A 212 2.80 37.24 -0.52
N GLY A 213 2.42 36.25 0.31
CA GLY A 213 1.25 36.33 1.19
C GLY A 213 -0.10 36.05 0.52
N SER A 214 -0.12 35.78 -0.78
CA SER A 214 -1.31 35.29 -1.50
C SER A 214 -1.31 33.76 -1.55
N ASN A 215 -2.45 33.16 -1.22
CA ASN A 215 -2.64 31.71 -1.23
C ASN A 215 -3.31 31.30 -2.55
N ILE A 216 -2.65 30.40 -3.29
CA ILE A 216 -3.11 29.90 -4.58
C ILE A 216 -3.44 28.41 -4.44
N THR A 217 -4.63 28.03 -4.88
CA THR A 217 -5.05 26.63 -5.04
C THR A 217 -5.14 26.36 -6.54
N PHE A 218 -4.30 25.43 -7.04
CA PHE A 218 -4.31 25.05 -8.46
C PHE A 218 -5.41 24.03 -8.76
N PHE A 219 -5.60 23.08 -7.85
CA PHE A 219 -6.76 22.19 -7.81
C PHE A 219 -7.07 21.77 -6.38
N LYS A 220 -8.30 21.32 -6.17
CA LYS A 220 -8.77 20.64 -4.97
C LYS A 220 -9.93 19.73 -5.35
N GLY A 221 -9.95 18.50 -4.84
CA GLY A 221 -11.08 17.60 -5.07
C GLY A 221 -11.02 16.33 -4.23
N HIS A 222 -11.97 15.44 -4.44
CA HIS A 222 -12.10 14.15 -3.74
C HIS A 222 -11.59 13.02 -4.64
N PRO A 223 -10.41 12.45 -4.35
CA PRO A 223 -9.87 11.34 -5.12
C PRO A 223 -10.65 10.04 -4.88
N VAL A 224 -10.70 9.18 -5.90
CA VAL A 224 -11.05 7.77 -5.72
C VAL A 224 -10.00 7.07 -4.84
N LYS A 225 -10.32 5.94 -4.21
CA LYS A 225 -9.29 5.17 -3.49
C LYS A 225 -8.09 4.82 -4.37
N SER A 226 -6.93 4.62 -3.76
CA SER A 226 -5.78 3.99 -4.39
C SER A 226 -5.56 2.58 -3.86
N THR A 227 -4.93 1.73 -4.67
CA THR A 227 -4.39 0.44 -4.26
C THR A 227 -2.95 0.31 -4.70
N VAL A 228 -2.16 -0.48 -3.96
CA VAL A 228 -0.84 -0.89 -4.44
C VAL A 228 -0.98 -1.70 -5.73
N HIS A 229 -0.16 -1.43 -6.74
CA HIS A 229 -0.11 -2.23 -7.98
C HIS A 229 1.18 -3.01 -8.10
N PHE A 230 2.28 -2.30 -8.34
CA PHE A 230 3.61 -2.90 -8.42
C PHE A 230 4.42 -2.56 -7.18
N MET A 231 5.12 -3.55 -6.66
CA MET A 231 6.07 -3.40 -5.56
C MET A 231 7.49 -3.65 -6.04
N ASN A 232 8.46 -3.07 -5.36
CA ASN A 232 9.85 -3.48 -5.46
C ASN A 232 10.37 -3.78 -4.06
N LEU A 233 10.54 -5.06 -3.73
CA LEU A 233 10.97 -5.48 -2.38
C LEU A 233 12.46 -5.24 -2.10
N PHE A 234 13.22 -4.80 -3.10
CA PHE A 234 14.65 -4.54 -3.00
C PHE A 234 15.00 -3.12 -3.44
N ARG A 235 14.02 -2.20 -3.47
CA ARG A 235 14.21 -0.81 -3.85
C ARG A 235 15.42 -0.16 -3.18
N VAL A 236 15.55 -0.29 -1.86
CA VAL A 236 16.67 0.29 -1.10
C VAL A 236 17.69 -0.80 -0.77
N LEU A 237 18.85 -0.76 -1.43
CA LEU A 237 19.86 -1.82 -1.38
C LEU A 237 20.44 -2.04 0.02
N ASN A 238 20.65 -0.98 0.81
CA ASN A 238 21.18 -1.07 2.18
C ASN A 238 20.18 -1.72 3.14
N TYR A 239 18.90 -1.74 2.78
CA TYR A 239 17.82 -2.30 3.58
C TYR A 239 17.21 -3.56 2.96
N ALA A 240 17.80 -4.11 1.89
CA ALA A 240 17.23 -5.24 1.14
C ALA A 240 16.98 -6.52 1.97
N ASN A 241 17.67 -6.70 3.10
CA ASN A 241 17.41 -7.81 4.03
C ASN A 241 16.27 -7.54 5.03
N ILE A 242 15.70 -6.34 5.00
CA ILE A 242 14.60 -5.86 5.84
C ILE A 242 13.52 -5.38 4.90
N VAL A 243 12.75 -6.33 4.38
CA VAL A 243 11.80 -6.13 3.27
C VAL A 243 10.92 -4.87 3.44
N PRO A 244 10.37 -4.53 4.62
CA PRO A 244 9.58 -3.30 4.78
C PRO A 244 10.36 -2.02 4.46
N MET A 245 11.61 -1.91 4.95
CA MET A 245 12.49 -0.75 4.71
C MET A 245 13.17 -0.78 3.34
N GLY A 246 13.43 -1.99 2.83
CA GLY A 246 13.98 -2.23 1.50
C GLY A 246 12.97 -2.05 0.37
N GLY A 247 11.68 -1.93 0.70
CA GLY A 247 10.56 -1.98 -0.23
C GLY A 247 10.15 -0.62 -0.82
N SER A 248 9.34 -0.68 -1.88
CA SER A 248 8.55 0.43 -2.40
C SER A 248 7.27 -0.05 -3.07
N ALA A 249 6.30 0.84 -3.22
CA ALA A 249 5.00 0.55 -3.80
C ALA A 249 4.43 1.73 -4.59
N SER A 250 3.84 1.44 -5.75
CA SER A 250 3.14 2.42 -6.58
C SER A 250 1.63 2.39 -6.33
N PHE A 251 1.05 3.58 -6.18
CA PHE A 251 -0.37 3.85 -5.96
C PHE A 251 -0.87 4.83 -7.03
N TYR A 252 -2.14 4.71 -7.41
CA TYR A 252 -2.75 5.60 -8.38
C TYR A 252 -4.15 6.02 -7.94
N THR A 253 -4.54 7.25 -8.26
CA THR A 253 -5.89 7.77 -8.04
C THR A 253 -6.25 8.79 -9.11
N THR A 254 -7.55 9.06 -9.25
CA THR A 254 -8.08 10.13 -10.07
C THR A 254 -8.98 11.06 -9.29
N ILE A 255 -9.02 12.31 -9.74
CA ILE A 255 -10.02 13.29 -9.34
C ILE A 255 -10.73 13.73 -10.61
N GLU A 256 -12.02 13.46 -10.71
CA GLU A 256 -12.83 13.95 -11.83
C GLU A 256 -12.97 15.48 -11.76
N ASP A 257 -13.04 16.14 -12.93
CA ASP A 257 -13.17 17.59 -13.00
C ASP A 257 -14.54 18.06 -12.51
N ASP A 258 -14.55 19.11 -11.68
CA ASP A 258 -15.76 19.74 -11.16
C ASP A 258 -16.02 21.15 -11.72
N SER A 259 -15.35 21.52 -12.82
CA SER A 259 -15.40 22.82 -13.53
C SER A 259 -14.72 24.01 -12.81
N SER A 260 -14.27 23.83 -11.57
CA SER A 260 -13.53 24.86 -10.80
C SER A 260 -12.00 24.68 -10.86
N ASN A 261 -11.53 23.63 -11.54
CA ASN A 261 -10.13 23.23 -11.57
C ASN A 261 -9.33 23.97 -12.66
N ASN A 262 -8.45 24.89 -12.26
CA ASN A 262 -7.58 25.61 -13.20
C ASN A 262 -6.55 24.70 -13.88
N LEU A 263 -6.27 23.53 -13.29
CA LEU A 263 -5.27 22.59 -13.80
C LEU A 263 -5.75 21.85 -15.05
N THR A 264 -7.04 21.51 -15.17
CA THR A 264 -7.57 20.82 -16.36
C THR A 264 -7.55 21.72 -17.61
N GLN A 265 -7.69 23.04 -17.43
CA GLN A 265 -7.50 24.04 -18.49
C GLN A 265 -6.05 24.09 -18.96
N LEU A 266 -5.10 24.08 -18.01
CA LEU A 266 -3.67 24.01 -18.32
C LEU A 266 -3.33 22.72 -19.08
N PHE A 267 -3.88 21.58 -18.64
CA PHE A 267 -3.71 20.31 -19.33
C PHE A 267 -4.26 20.34 -20.75
N SER A 268 -5.43 20.94 -20.96
CA SER A 268 -6.01 21.10 -22.30
C SER A 268 -5.18 22.02 -23.21
N LYS A 269 -4.38 22.95 -22.64
CA LYS A 269 -3.49 23.84 -23.40
C LYS A 269 -2.24 23.13 -23.92
N TYR A 270 -1.65 22.24 -23.12
CA TYR A 270 -0.36 21.58 -23.43
C TYR A 270 -0.49 20.10 -23.84
N GLY A 271 -1.64 19.49 -23.60
CA GLY A 271 -1.93 18.09 -23.89
C GLY A 271 -2.73 17.88 -25.18
N ASN A 272 -2.95 16.61 -25.50
CA ASN A 272 -3.78 16.19 -26.62
C ASN A 272 -5.08 15.54 -26.11
N GLY A 273 -6.23 16.01 -26.60
CA GLY A 273 -7.53 15.40 -26.31
C GLY A 273 -8.34 16.10 -25.22
N ALA A 274 -9.52 15.56 -24.93
CA ALA A 274 -10.41 16.08 -23.90
C ALA A 274 -9.94 15.62 -22.52
N VAL A 275 -9.79 16.57 -21.58
CA VAL A 275 -9.46 16.29 -20.18
C VAL A 275 -10.75 16.23 -19.38
N ASN A 276 -10.95 15.13 -18.65
CA ASN A 276 -12.12 14.89 -17.80
C ASN A 276 -11.78 14.93 -16.30
N GLY A 277 -10.50 15.07 -15.96
CA GLY A 277 -10.03 15.12 -14.60
C GLY A 277 -8.51 15.10 -14.54
N ILE A 278 -7.98 14.74 -13.38
CA ILE A 278 -6.56 14.55 -13.15
C ILE A 278 -6.29 13.13 -12.68
N PHE A 279 -5.15 12.59 -13.06
CA PHE A 279 -4.62 11.32 -12.63
C PHE A 279 -3.37 11.58 -11.79
N ILE A 280 -3.26 10.92 -10.65
CA ILE A 280 -2.14 11.08 -9.71
C ILE A 280 -1.51 9.71 -9.50
N LYS A 281 -0.23 9.60 -9.82
CA LYS A 281 0.61 8.46 -9.45
C LYS A 281 1.46 8.84 -8.24
N ILE A 282 1.55 7.96 -7.25
CA ILE A 282 2.36 8.10 -6.04
C ILE A 282 3.23 6.86 -5.89
N LEU A 283 4.54 7.03 -5.82
CA LEU A 283 5.50 6.03 -5.38
C LEU A 283 5.87 6.33 -3.94
N ILE A 284 5.68 5.34 -3.06
CA ILE A 284 6.19 5.36 -1.69
C ILE A 284 7.48 4.54 -1.66
N HIS A 285 8.59 5.13 -1.23
CA HIS A 285 9.91 4.48 -1.17
C HIS A 285 10.76 5.04 -0.01
N GLU A 286 11.98 4.53 0.17
CA GLU A 286 12.91 4.98 1.23
C GLU A 286 12.31 4.91 2.63
N VAL A 287 11.64 3.80 2.94
CA VAL A 287 10.93 3.60 4.20
C VAL A 287 11.92 3.48 5.36
N HIS A 288 11.73 4.29 6.38
CA HIS A 288 12.44 4.22 7.65
C HIS A 288 11.46 4.08 8.82
N GLU A 289 11.65 3.01 9.59
CA GLU A 289 10.95 2.71 10.83
C GLU A 289 11.96 2.55 11.97
N VAL A 290 11.62 3.01 13.18
CA VAL A 290 12.34 2.65 14.41
C VAL A 290 11.63 1.42 14.97
N ARG A 291 12.18 0.24 14.72
CA ARG A 291 11.56 -1.09 14.77
C ARG A 291 11.24 -1.55 16.18
N ASP A 292 12.16 -1.32 17.12
CA ASP A 292 12.02 -1.78 18.51
C ASP A 292 12.14 -0.61 19.50
N PRO A 293 11.26 0.40 19.42
CA PRO A 293 11.45 1.64 20.16
C PRO A 293 11.23 1.42 21.66
N ASP A 294 12.00 2.11 22.48
CA ASP A 294 11.71 2.25 23.90
C ASP A 294 10.50 3.20 24.08
N TYR A 295 9.31 2.62 24.23
CA TYR A 295 8.05 3.35 24.43
C TYR A 295 8.07 4.27 25.66
N SER A 296 8.94 4.02 26.65
CA SER A 296 9.07 4.87 27.84
C SER A 296 9.85 6.16 27.58
N ASN A 297 10.72 6.15 26.56
CA ASN A 297 11.56 7.27 26.15
C ASN A 297 11.12 7.90 24.82
N MET A 298 10.15 7.29 24.14
CA MET A 298 9.58 7.81 22.90
C MET A 298 8.88 9.16 23.15
N PRO A 299 9.03 10.16 22.26
CA PRO A 299 8.40 11.46 22.42
C PRO A 299 6.88 11.36 22.58
N ILE A 300 6.37 12.03 23.62
CA ILE A 300 4.94 12.15 23.91
C ILE A 300 4.47 13.49 23.32
N ALA A 301 3.82 13.42 22.15
CA ALA A 301 3.20 14.48 21.33
C ALA A 301 4.03 15.16 20.22
N ASP A 302 3.34 15.26 19.06
CA ASP A 302 3.60 15.96 17.79
C ASP A 302 4.99 15.75 17.20
N VAL A 303 5.17 14.72 16.36
CA VAL A 303 6.45 14.51 15.66
C VAL A 303 6.73 15.61 14.60
N THR A 304 5.86 16.64 14.54
CA THR A 304 6.07 18.06 14.15
C THR A 304 5.39 18.59 12.88
N THR A 305 4.76 17.78 12.03
CA THR A 305 3.96 18.29 10.88
C THR A 305 2.83 17.36 10.39
N VAL A 306 2.62 16.19 10.99
CA VAL A 306 1.49 15.32 10.65
C VAL A 306 0.28 15.78 11.45
N SER A 307 -0.66 16.40 10.76
CA SER A 307 -1.90 16.85 11.35
C SER A 307 -2.82 15.65 11.73
N GLY A 308 -2.42 14.96 12.80
CA GLY A 308 -3.08 13.83 13.48
C GLY A 308 -3.36 14.14 14.96
N ASN A 309 -3.88 13.18 15.73
CA ASN A 309 -4.61 13.40 16.99
C ASN A 309 -3.92 14.28 18.07
N LYS A 310 -4.71 15.13 18.77
CA LYS A 310 -4.26 16.05 19.84
C LYS A 310 -3.91 15.34 21.17
N VAL A 311 -3.90 14.02 21.19
CA VAL A 311 -3.73 13.25 22.43
C VAL A 311 -2.24 13.02 22.68
N GLN A 312 -1.81 13.28 23.91
CA GLN A 312 -0.42 13.12 24.34
C GLN A 312 -0.11 11.64 24.55
N ILE A 313 0.41 11.00 23.51
CA ILE A 313 0.84 9.60 23.51
C ILE A 313 2.16 9.44 22.75
N PRO A 314 2.92 8.37 23.03
CA PRO A 314 4.04 7.96 22.20
C PRO A 314 3.58 7.66 20.76
N LYS A 315 4.14 8.36 19.77
CA LYS A 315 3.95 8.09 18.36
C LYS A 315 5.28 8.09 17.63
N ASN A 316 5.41 7.19 16.68
CA ASN A 316 6.64 7.00 15.91
C ASN A 316 6.30 6.70 14.46
N PRO A 317 5.63 7.59 13.71
CA PRO A 317 5.25 7.35 12.32
C PRO A 317 6.49 6.99 11.47
N ALA A 318 6.34 6.05 10.53
CA ALA A 318 7.39 5.70 9.60
C ALA A 318 7.60 6.88 8.64
N LYS A 319 8.86 7.18 8.37
CA LYS A 319 9.23 8.22 7.41
C LYS A 319 9.46 7.58 6.05
N VAL A 320 8.90 8.18 5.00
CA VAL A 320 9.04 7.71 3.63
C VAL A 320 9.31 8.87 2.69
N SER A 321 9.90 8.57 1.53
CA SER A 321 9.92 9.48 0.39
C SER A 321 8.73 9.22 -0.51
N ILE A 322 8.21 10.32 -1.08
CA ILE A 322 7.11 10.33 -2.03
C ILE A 322 7.63 10.89 -3.34
N THR A 323 7.47 10.14 -4.42
CA THR A 323 7.78 10.60 -5.79
C THR A 323 6.60 10.29 -6.69
N GLY A 324 6.22 11.19 -7.59
CA GLY A 324 5.06 10.93 -8.43
C GLY A 324 4.76 12.01 -9.45
N SER A 325 3.63 11.86 -10.13
CA SER A 325 3.21 12.78 -11.18
C SER A 325 1.71 13.01 -11.16
N ILE A 326 1.29 14.24 -11.46
CA ILE A 326 -0.08 14.63 -11.78
C ILE A 326 -0.17 14.82 -13.30
N THR A 327 -1.11 14.14 -13.93
CA THR A 327 -1.27 14.09 -15.40
C THR A 327 -2.75 14.23 -15.77
N PRO A 328 -3.10 14.54 -17.03
CA PRO A 328 -4.50 14.56 -17.43
C PRO A 328 -5.14 13.17 -17.35
N TRP A 329 -6.40 13.15 -16.94
CA TRP A 329 -7.26 11.96 -17.02
C TRP A 329 -8.38 12.19 -18.02
N SER A 330 -8.69 11.18 -18.84
CA SER A 330 -9.71 11.25 -19.89
C SER A 330 -10.66 10.05 -19.82
N ASN A 331 -11.88 10.22 -20.31
CA ASN A 331 -12.85 9.14 -20.40
C ASN A 331 -12.30 7.95 -21.20
N GLY A 332 -12.38 6.75 -20.62
CA GLY A 332 -11.85 5.51 -21.19
C GLY A 332 -10.51 5.08 -20.58
N ASP A 333 -9.79 6.00 -19.92
CA ASP A 333 -8.69 5.64 -19.03
C ASP A 333 -9.21 4.98 -17.75
N MET A 334 -8.31 4.27 -17.07
CA MET A 334 -8.56 3.66 -15.77
C MET A 334 -8.43 4.69 -14.64
N LYS A 335 -9.07 4.45 -13.50
CA LYS A 335 -9.14 5.38 -12.37
C LYS A 335 -8.07 5.13 -11.30
N THR A 336 -7.66 3.88 -11.14
CA THR A 336 -6.79 3.43 -10.04
C THR A 336 -5.56 2.70 -10.55
N THR A 337 -5.30 2.75 -11.87
CA THR A 337 -4.12 2.20 -12.53
C THR A 337 -4.00 2.80 -13.93
N SER A 338 -2.99 2.40 -14.71
CA SER A 338 -2.78 2.87 -16.08
C SER A 338 -2.78 1.74 -17.09
N ILE A 339 -3.52 1.97 -18.18
CA ILE A 339 -3.44 1.17 -19.40
C ILE A 339 -2.03 1.36 -19.97
N SER A 340 -1.34 0.25 -20.22
CA SER A 340 0.04 0.26 -20.71
C SER A 340 0.44 -1.09 -21.31
N ARG A 341 1.66 -1.15 -21.83
CA ARG A 341 2.44 -2.37 -22.05
C ARG A 341 3.35 -2.58 -20.84
N ILE A 342 3.81 -3.79 -20.59
CA ILE A 342 4.60 -4.12 -19.39
C ILE A 342 5.86 -4.88 -19.77
N LEU A 343 7.04 -4.39 -19.34
CA LEU A 343 8.28 -5.14 -19.39
C LEU A 343 8.50 -5.83 -18.04
N LYS A 344 8.82 -7.12 -18.03
CA LYS A 344 9.07 -7.89 -16.80
C LYS A 344 10.37 -8.68 -16.91
N ASN A 345 10.97 -8.97 -15.76
CA ASN A 345 12.17 -9.80 -15.74
C ASN A 345 11.80 -11.27 -15.72
N ALA A 346 12.64 -12.13 -16.30
CA ALA A 346 12.53 -13.56 -16.03
C ALA A 346 13.00 -13.83 -14.58
N PRO A 347 12.53 -14.89 -13.88
CA PRO A 347 12.97 -15.19 -12.51
C PRO A 347 14.48 -15.40 -12.37
N SER A 348 15.15 -15.87 -13.43
CA SER A 348 16.60 -16.06 -13.48
C SER A 348 17.37 -14.79 -13.87
N ALA A 349 16.69 -13.75 -14.35
CA ALA A 349 17.31 -12.51 -14.80
C ALA A 349 17.51 -11.56 -13.61
N THR A 350 18.61 -11.79 -12.88
CA THR A 350 19.08 -10.91 -11.80
C THR A 350 20.24 -10.04 -12.26
N VAL A 351 20.23 -8.77 -11.83
CA VAL A 351 21.31 -7.83 -12.12
C VAL A 351 22.32 -7.86 -10.99
N ALA A 352 23.60 -8.02 -11.32
CA ALA A 352 24.67 -7.99 -10.33
C ALA A 352 24.83 -6.60 -9.71
N ILE A 353 25.01 -6.57 -8.39
CA ILE A 353 25.21 -5.35 -7.60
C ILE A 353 26.66 -5.30 -7.12
N ASN A 354 27.31 -4.18 -7.44
CA ASN A 354 28.61 -3.82 -6.90
C ASN A 354 28.40 -2.99 -5.64
N SER A 355 28.64 -3.60 -4.48
CA SER A 355 28.49 -2.94 -3.18
C SER A 355 29.65 -2.01 -2.80
N ASN A 356 30.70 -1.91 -3.63
CA ASN A 356 31.83 -1.03 -3.33
C ASN A 356 31.38 0.44 -3.29
N GLY A 357 31.58 1.08 -2.13
CA GLY A 357 31.22 2.49 -1.92
C GLY A 357 29.77 2.72 -1.50
N ILE A 358 29.01 1.66 -1.22
CA ILE A 358 27.68 1.77 -0.61
C ILE A 358 27.83 1.65 0.91
N ASP A 359 27.40 2.67 1.65
CA ASP A 359 27.49 2.70 3.11
C ASP A 359 26.58 1.68 3.75
N ASN A 360 27.05 0.93 4.74
CA ASN A 360 26.29 -0.16 5.31
C ASN A 360 26.17 0.02 6.82
N PRO A 361 24.98 0.37 7.34
CA PRO A 361 24.84 0.77 8.72
C PRO A 361 24.90 -0.47 9.61
N ILE A 362 25.44 -0.30 10.81
CA ILE A 362 25.45 -1.34 11.83
C ILE A 362 24.20 -1.13 12.69
N PRO A 363 23.25 -2.09 12.72
CA PRO A 363 22.10 -1.98 13.60
C PRO A 363 22.53 -1.88 15.07
N GLN A 364 21.76 -1.18 15.89
CA GLN A 364 22.05 -1.02 17.31
C GLN A 364 22.11 -2.38 18.01
N GLY A 365 23.19 -2.63 18.75
CA GLY A 365 23.41 -3.91 19.43
C GLY A 365 23.84 -5.07 18.51
N ALA A 366 23.97 -4.85 17.19
CA ALA A 366 24.45 -5.89 16.26
C ALA A 366 25.99 -5.97 16.22
N ASN A 367 26.50 -7.15 15.89
CA ASN A 367 27.94 -7.42 15.78
C ASN A 367 28.53 -7.11 14.38
N GLY A 368 27.73 -6.61 13.45
CA GLY A 368 28.15 -6.35 12.08
C GLY A 368 27.11 -5.55 11.28
N PRO A 369 27.51 -5.05 10.10
CA PRO A 369 26.62 -4.27 9.24
C PRO A 369 25.52 -5.16 8.63
N LEU A 370 24.48 -4.54 8.09
CA LEU A 370 23.49 -5.24 7.28
C LEU A 370 24.14 -5.90 6.05
N GLY A 371 23.45 -6.82 5.38
CA GLY A 371 23.94 -7.33 4.09
C GLY A 371 23.47 -6.45 2.94
N ILE A 372 24.31 -6.24 1.93
CA ILE A 372 23.89 -5.73 0.61
C ILE A 372 23.81 -6.94 -0.34
N PRO A 373 22.71 -7.14 -1.09
CA PRO A 373 22.59 -8.26 -2.00
C PRO A 373 23.61 -8.17 -3.12
N SER A 374 24.20 -9.30 -3.53
CA SER A 374 25.14 -9.35 -4.66
C SER A 374 24.43 -9.31 -6.02
N ALA A 375 23.12 -9.57 -6.05
CA ALA A 375 22.28 -9.46 -7.23
C ALA A 375 20.82 -9.23 -6.83
N VAL A 376 20.05 -8.56 -7.69
CA VAL A 376 18.64 -8.21 -7.46
C VAL A 376 17.78 -8.51 -8.68
N ASN A 377 16.50 -8.76 -8.45
CA ASN A 377 15.49 -8.74 -9.51
C ASN A 377 15.05 -7.30 -9.79
N LEU A 378 14.70 -7.00 -11.03
CA LEU A 378 14.12 -5.70 -11.39
C LEU A 378 12.60 -5.78 -11.27
N ALA A 379 11.98 -4.72 -10.75
CA ALA A 379 10.52 -4.60 -10.80
C ALA A 379 10.03 -4.31 -12.24
N PRO A 380 8.76 -4.61 -12.57
CA PRO A 380 8.20 -4.33 -13.88
C PRO A 380 8.28 -2.86 -14.30
N VAL A 381 8.36 -2.64 -15.61
CA VAL A 381 8.36 -1.31 -16.23
C VAL A 381 7.12 -1.18 -17.11
N PRO A 382 6.08 -0.45 -16.64
CA PRO A 382 4.99 0.01 -17.48
C PRO A 382 5.50 0.97 -18.56
N PHE A 383 5.01 0.86 -19.78
CA PHE A 383 5.38 1.78 -20.86
C PHE A 383 4.28 1.92 -21.91
N ILE A 384 4.38 2.96 -22.74
CA ILE A 384 3.51 3.14 -23.90
C ILE A 384 4.32 3.44 -25.16
N VAL A 385 3.76 3.05 -26.31
CA VAL A 385 4.24 3.47 -27.63
C VAL A 385 3.23 4.48 -28.17
N ASN A 386 3.62 5.75 -28.22
CA ASN A 386 2.80 6.83 -28.75
C ASN A 386 3.26 7.21 -30.15
N ALA A 387 2.70 6.55 -31.16
CA ALA A 387 3.01 6.82 -32.55
C ALA A 387 2.63 8.26 -32.99
N SER A 388 1.62 8.88 -32.36
CA SER A 388 1.21 10.26 -32.71
C SER A 388 2.22 11.31 -32.28
N LEU A 389 2.98 11.03 -31.22
CA LEU A 389 4.06 11.89 -30.72
C LEU A 389 5.45 11.40 -31.15
N ASN A 390 5.54 10.31 -31.93
CA ASN A 390 6.78 9.60 -32.23
C ASN A 390 7.61 9.36 -30.96
N LEU A 391 7.00 8.76 -29.95
CA LEU A 391 7.60 8.60 -28.63
C LEU A 391 7.31 7.24 -28.00
N ILE A 392 8.27 6.74 -27.23
CA ILE A 392 8.05 5.72 -26.19
C ILE A 392 8.30 6.37 -24.83
N SER A 393 7.35 6.20 -23.91
CA SER A 393 7.50 6.65 -22.53
C SER A 393 7.52 5.44 -21.61
N LEU A 394 8.57 5.32 -20.80
CA LEU A 394 8.77 4.25 -19.82
C LEU A 394 8.67 4.80 -18.42
N ASP A 395 8.01 4.06 -17.54
CA ASP A 395 8.01 4.31 -16.10
C ASP A 395 9.06 3.45 -15.42
N LEU A 396 10.25 4.02 -15.20
CA LEU A 396 11.31 3.34 -14.46
C LEU A 396 11.20 3.56 -12.95
N SER A 397 10.18 4.29 -12.49
CA SER A 397 10.22 4.89 -11.16
C SER A 397 10.32 3.86 -10.06
N ASN A 398 9.71 2.68 -10.20
CA ASN A 398 9.74 1.61 -9.19
C ASN A 398 10.84 0.57 -9.47
N MET A 399 11.33 0.48 -10.71
CA MET A 399 12.37 -0.46 -11.14
C MET A 399 13.77 -0.08 -10.64
N LEU A 400 14.06 1.22 -10.64
CA LEU A 400 15.37 1.72 -10.20
C LEU A 400 15.64 1.28 -8.76
N HIS A 401 16.90 1.04 -8.42
CA HIS A 401 17.26 0.76 -7.04
C HIS A 401 18.00 1.97 -6.50
N GLU A 402 17.89 2.18 -5.20
CA GLU A 402 18.46 3.29 -4.46
C GLU A 402 19.37 2.75 -3.36
N TYR A 403 20.26 3.60 -2.89
CA TYR A 403 20.99 3.35 -1.66
C TYR A 403 21.19 4.64 -0.89
N GLY A 404 21.18 4.53 0.44
CA GLY A 404 21.52 5.61 1.34
C GLY A 404 23.02 5.86 1.34
N ALA A 405 23.42 7.13 1.28
CA ALA A 405 24.83 7.53 1.13
C ALA A 405 25.42 8.25 2.36
N ASN A 406 24.58 8.58 3.36
CA ASN A 406 25.01 9.30 4.56
C ASN A 406 24.16 8.88 5.77
N PRO A 407 24.60 7.89 6.57
CA PRO A 407 23.84 7.44 7.73
C PRO A 407 23.86 8.50 8.83
N GLY A 408 22.67 8.86 9.33
CA GLY A 408 22.48 9.82 10.41
C GLY A 408 22.73 9.22 11.80
N THR A 409 22.21 9.90 12.82
CA THR A 409 22.29 9.45 14.21
C THR A 409 21.05 8.65 14.61
N MET A 410 21.24 7.65 15.47
CA MET A 410 20.13 6.93 16.08
C MET A 410 19.21 7.88 16.88
N PRO A 411 17.88 7.73 16.78
CA PRO A 411 16.95 8.36 17.70
C PRO A 411 17.23 7.95 19.16
N PRO A 412 16.98 8.80 20.16
CA PRO A 412 17.31 8.49 21.56
C PRO A 412 16.44 7.37 22.16
N TYR A 413 15.35 7.01 21.49
CA TYR A 413 14.42 5.95 21.89
C TYR A 413 14.60 4.68 21.03
N SER A 414 15.69 4.54 20.27
CA SER A 414 15.95 3.33 19.51
C SER A 414 16.35 2.16 20.42
N GLY A 415 15.78 0.99 20.15
CA GLY A 415 16.14 -0.27 20.79
C GLY A 415 17.17 -1.07 20.00
N ASN A 416 17.36 -2.32 20.43
CA ASN A 416 18.26 -3.24 19.74
C ASN A 416 17.67 -3.61 18.37
N GLY A 417 18.51 -3.68 17.34
CA GLY A 417 18.09 -4.01 15.98
C GLY A 417 17.70 -2.80 15.12
N ASP A 418 17.55 -1.61 15.72
CA ASP A 418 17.27 -0.37 14.99
C ASP A 418 18.43 0.08 14.12
N ILE A 419 18.15 0.89 13.10
CA ILE A 419 19.11 1.32 12.09
C ILE A 419 19.05 2.85 11.96
N PRO A 420 20.20 3.56 11.89
CA PRO A 420 20.18 5.00 11.74
C PRO A 420 19.49 5.39 10.43
N PRO A 421 18.62 6.40 10.42
CA PRO A 421 18.06 6.91 9.18
C PRO A 421 19.16 7.47 8.29
N TYR A 422 19.08 7.24 6.98
CA TYR A 422 19.92 7.94 6.02
C TYR A 422 19.45 9.38 5.84
N GLN A 423 20.40 10.29 5.65
CA GLN A 423 20.14 11.70 5.37
C GLN A 423 19.96 11.97 3.88
N ASP A 424 20.65 11.19 3.05
CA ASP A 424 20.69 11.34 1.59
C ASP A 424 20.57 9.99 0.89
N PHE A 425 19.93 9.98 -0.27
CA PHE A 425 19.75 8.80 -1.12
C PHE A 425 20.20 9.05 -2.55
N ILE A 426 20.67 7.98 -3.20
CA ILE A 426 21.19 8.03 -4.57
C ILE A 426 20.65 6.82 -5.35
N ASN A 427 20.23 7.03 -6.60
CA ASN A 427 19.95 5.92 -7.50
C ASN A 427 21.22 5.12 -7.81
N TYR A 428 21.12 3.80 -7.77
CA TYR A 428 22.19 2.89 -8.15
C TYR A 428 22.51 3.02 -9.65
N ASN A 429 23.79 3.13 -9.97
CA ASN A 429 24.26 3.26 -11.35
C ASN A 429 24.41 1.87 -11.99
N TYR A 430 23.44 1.49 -12.81
CA TYR A 430 23.46 0.27 -13.59
C TYR A 430 24.32 0.36 -14.87
N GLY A 431 24.72 1.57 -15.28
CA GLY A 431 25.34 1.85 -16.57
C GLY A 431 24.31 2.30 -17.60
N THR A 432 24.32 1.70 -18.79
CA THR A 432 23.44 2.07 -19.90
C THR A 432 22.50 0.92 -20.24
N PHE A 433 21.20 1.15 -20.07
CA PHE A 433 20.19 0.26 -20.65
C PHE A 433 19.95 0.66 -22.10
N ASN A 434 19.75 -0.33 -22.98
CA ASN A 434 19.29 -0.09 -24.35
C ASN A 434 17.90 -0.67 -24.51
N LEU A 435 16.96 0.16 -24.96
CA LEU A 435 15.63 -0.27 -25.36
C LEU A 435 15.72 -0.82 -26.79
N MET A 436 15.41 -2.09 -26.92
CA MET A 436 15.48 -2.82 -28.17
C MET A 436 14.08 -3.24 -28.62
N PHE A 437 13.89 -3.41 -29.92
CA PHE A 437 12.69 -3.99 -30.52
C PHE A 437 13.05 -5.22 -31.34
N GLN A 438 12.29 -6.29 -31.17
CA GLN A 438 12.40 -7.54 -31.93
C GLN A 438 11.10 -7.79 -32.71
N PRO A 439 11.13 -7.80 -34.06
CA PRO A 439 10.00 -8.21 -34.87
C PRO A 439 9.63 -9.68 -34.68
N ASP A 440 8.34 -10.00 -34.66
CA ASP A 440 7.81 -11.38 -34.53
C ASP A 440 8.19 -12.26 -35.73
N ALA A 441 8.26 -11.67 -36.92
CA ALA A 441 8.67 -12.36 -38.14
C ALA A 441 10.15 -12.80 -38.14
N GLY A 442 10.89 -12.48 -37.07
CA GLY A 442 12.34 -12.65 -36.99
C GLY A 442 13.10 -11.50 -37.65
N GLY A 443 14.43 -11.53 -37.55
CA GLY A 443 15.31 -10.45 -38.01
C GLY A 443 16.26 -9.96 -36.92
N SER A 444 17.12 -8.99 -37.26
CA SER A 444 18.00 -8.37 -36.28
C SER A 444 17.21 -7.39 -35.39
N PRO A 445 17.41 -7.41 -34.07
CA PRO A 445 16.82 -6.41 -33.19
C PRO A 445 17.26 -5.00 -33.58
N SER A 446 16.36 -4.02 -33.49
CA SER A 446 16.69 -2.60 -33.65
C SER A 446 16.86 -1.93 -32.28
N ASN A 447 17.88 -1.08 -32.15
CA ASN A 447 18.02 -0.21 -31.00
C ASN A 447 17.11 1.00 -31.18
N ILE A 448 16.21 1.22 -30.22
CA ILE A 448 15.26 2.33 -30.20
C ILE A 448 15.89 3.54 -29.50
N GLY A 449 16.64 3.30 -28.43
CA GLY A 449 17.34 4.33 -27.68
C GLY A 449 18.06 3.80 -26.46
N SER A 450 18.91 4.66 -25.88
CA SER A 450 19.71 4.34 -24.70
C SER A 450 19.27 5.17 -23.51
N ILE A 451 19.33 4.56 -22.33
CA ILE A 451 18.97 5.14 -21.04
C ILE A 451 20.23 5.13 -20.17
N THR A 452 20.80 6.28 -19.88
CA THR A 452 22.06 6.43 -19.14
C THR A 452 21.82 6.97 -17.72
N TYR A 453 22.72 6.63 -16.80
CA TYR A 453 22.66 7.15 -15.44
C TYR A 453 22.71 8.68 -15.42
N ALA A 454 23.65 9.29 -16.15
CA ALA A 454 23.86 10.72 -16.13
C ALA A 454 22.66 11.51 -16.67
N ASP A 455 22.02 11.03 -17.74
CA ASP A 455 21.04 11.81 -18.48
C ASP A 455 19.59 11.47 -18.11
N ASN A 456 19.33 10.26 -17.58
CA ASN A 456 17.97 9.77 -17.45
C ASN A 456 17.56 9.35 -16.05
N TYR A 457 18.45 8.81 -15.23
CA TYR A 457 18.04 8.16 -13.97
C TYR A 457 18.96 8.35 -12.78
N ASN A 458 19.91 9.29 -12.79
CA ASN A 458 20.49 9.77 -11.54
C ASN A 458 19.39 10.36 -10.64
N MET A 459 19.69 10.54 -9.34
CA MET A 459 18.66 10.96 -8.38
C MET A 459 17.99 12.29 -8.77
N GLN A 460 18.75 13.27 -9.28
CA GLN A 460 18.20 14.54 -9.73
C GLN A 460 17.22 14.39 -10.90
N GLN A 461 17.57 13.57 -11.91
CA GLN A 461 16.69 13.31 -13.04
C GLN A 461 15.45 12.53 -12.61
N PHE A 462 15.61 11.53 -11.76
CA PHE A 462 14.50 10.78 -11.17
C PHE A 462 13.51 11.71 -10.45
N ILE A 463 14.01 12.64 -9.64
CA ILE A 463 13.17 13.64 -8.95
C ILE A 463 12.48 14.58 -9.96
N ASN A 464 13.20 15.06 -10.97
CA ASN A 464 12.66 16.01 -11.95
C ASN A 464 11.62 15.39 -12.90
N THR A 465 11.71 14.08 -13.19
CA THR A 465 10.81 13.37 -14.11
C THR A 465 9.89 12.38 -13.43
N ALA A 466 9.94 12.27 -12.10
CA ALA A 466 9.30 11.20 -11.33
C ALA A 466 9.63 9.78 -11.83
N GLY A 467 10.86 9.59 -12.33
CA GLY A 467 11.34 8.33 -12.90
C GLY A 467 10.79 8.00 -14.30
N MET A 468 10.07 8.93 -14.94
CA MET A 468 9.67 8.78 -16.34
C MET A 468 10.85 9.02 -17.27
N VAL A 469 10.96 8.19 -18.30
CA VAL A 469 11.94 8.35 -19.38
C VAL A 469 11.23 8.31 -20.72
N ASP A 470 11.45 9.33 -21.55
CA ASP A 470 10.89 9.41 -22.89
C ASP A 470 11.99 9.23 -23.94
N ILE A 471 11.75 8.38 -24.92
CA ILE A 471 12.67 8.06 -26.01
C ILE A 471 11.96 8.36 -27.33
N SER A 472 12.60 9.13 -28.20
CA SER A 472 12.11 9.36 -29.57
C SER A 472 11.97 8.03 -30.30
N LEU A 473 10.79 7.78 -30.85
CA LEU A 473 10.48 6.56 -31.59
C LEU A 473 10.90 6.73 -33.06
N PRO A 474 11.84 5.91 -33.57
CA PRO A 474 12.19 5.92 -34.98
C PRO A 474 10.98 5.50 -35.85
N SER A 475 10.97 5.84 -37.13
CA SER A 475 9.91 5.37 -38.04
C SER A 475 9.95 3.84 -38.18
N GLY A 476 8.83 3.16 -37.93
CA GLY A 476 8.72 1.70 -38.05
C GLY A 476 7.33 1.19 -37.69
N ASP A 477 7.07 -0.09 -37.97
CA ASP A 477 5.89 -0.80 -37.45
C ASP A 477 6.28 -1.55 -36.17
N TYR A 478 5.68 -1.13 -35.06
CA TYR A 478 5.92 -1.69 -33.72
C TYR A 478 4.72 -2.48 -33.19
N SER A 479 3.75 -2.77 -34.07
CA SER A 479 2.56 -3.57 -33.73
C SER A 479 2.82 -5.07 -33.83
N THR A 480 3.88 -5.50 -34.53
CA THR A 480 4.20 -6.90 -34.83
C THR A 480 5.58 -7.30 -34.29
N GLY A 481 5.79 -7.08 -33.00
CA GLY A 481 7.00 -7.45 -32.27
C GLY A 481 6.92 -7.08 -30.80
N TYR A 482 8.02 -7.26 -30.09
CA TYR A 482 8.11 -7.00 -28.66
C TYR A 482 9.33 -6.14 -28.31
N PHE A 483 9.21 -5.39 -27.22
CA PHE A 483 10.30 -4.58 -26.67
C PHE A 483 11.06 -5.34 -25.58
N TYR A 484 12.33 -4.99 -25.39
CA TYR A 484 13.10 -5.44 -24.23
C TYR A 484 14.18 -4.44 -23.84
N LEU A 485 14.52 -4.39 -22.55
CA LEU A 485 15.67 -3.65 -22.04
C LEU A 485 16.86 -4.60 -21.90
N SER A 486 17.96 -4.19 -22.51
CA SER A 486 19.25 -4.88 -22.40
C SER A 486 20.27 -4.06 -21.65
N LEU A 487 21.11 -4.72 -20.85
CA LEU A 487 22.26 -4.14 -20.17
C LEU A 487 23.47 -5.03 -20.45
N ASN A 488 24.57 -4.45 -20.94
CA ASN A 488 25.78 -5.18 -21.34
C ASN A 488 25.50 -6.37 -22.31
N ASN A 489 24.58 -6.17 -23.26
CA ASN A 489 24.10 -7.18 -24.22
C ASN A 489 23.36 -8.37 -23.60
N ILE A 490 22.92 -8.28 -22.35
CA ILE A 490 22.05 -9.26 -21.69
C ILE A 490 20.64 -8.66 -21.59
N ASN A 491 19.63 -9.42 -21.98
CA ASN A 491 18.23 -9.01 -21.88
C ASN A 491 17.75 -9.24 -20.45
N PHE A 492 17.28 -8.18 -19.78
CA PHE A 492 16.83 -8.25 -18.39
C PHE A 492 15.33 -8.12 -18.24
N LEU A 493 14.73 -7.19 -18.98
CA LEU A 493 13.28 -6.99 -18.98
C LEU A 493 12.77 -7.22 -20.40
N THR A 494 11.83 -8.15 -20.56
CA THR A 494 11.18 -8.44 -21.84
C THR A 494 9.71 -8.11 -21.71
N GLU A 495 9.12 -7.58 -22.77
CA GLU A 495 7.70 -7.32 -22.81
C GLU A 495 6.89 -8.62 -22.71
N ASP A 496 5.89 -8.62 -21.83
CA ASP A 496 4.88 -9.66 -21.80
C ASP A 496 3.85 -9.48 -22.92
N ASP A 497 3.42 -10.60 -23.51
CA ASP A 497 2.36 -10.57 -24.52
C ASP A 497 1.05 -10.04 -23.95
N LEU A 498 0.68 -10.45 -22.72
CA LEU A 498 -0.57 -10.07 -22.08
C LEU A 498 -0.34 -9.18 -20.85
N TYR A 499 -1.26 -8.25 -20.63
CA TYR A 499 -1.36 -7.46 -19.42
C TYR A 499 -2.81 -7.47 -18.93
N ILE A 500 -3.03 -8.03 -17.74
CA ILE A 500 -4.36 -8.24 -17.12
C ILE A 500 -4.42 -7.45 -15.82
N ILE A 501 -5.33 -6.48 -15.75
CA ILE A 501 -5.48 -5.56 -14.62
C ILE A 501 -6.94 -5.22 -14.34
N THR A 502 -7.21 -4.47 -13.27
CA THR A 502 -8.56 -3.99 -12.94
C THR A 502 -8.51 -2.64 -12.21
N ASP A 503 -9.60 -1.88 -12.28
CA ASP A 503 -9.85 -0.72 -11.43
C ASP A 503 -10.43 -1.08 -10.05
N GLN A 504 -10.71 -2.37 -9.83
CA GLN A 504 -11.36 -2.88 -8.62
C GLN A 504 -10.40 -3.75 -7.78
N GLN A 505 -9.10 -3.43 -7.75
CA GLN A 505 -8.19 -4.13 -6.84
C GLN A 505 -8.56 -3.80 -5.39
N GLY A 506 -8.43 -4.80 -4.50
CA GLY A 506 -8.82 -4.69 -3.09
C GLY A 506 -10.33 -4.49 -2.95
N ILE A 507 -11.08 -5.56 -3.19
CA ILE A 507 -12.54 -5.62 -3.13
C ILE A 507 -13.05 -6.40 -1.92
N TYR A 508 -14.28 -6.10 -1.53
CA TYR A 508 -14.94 -6.69 -0.37
C TYR A 508 -16.31 -7.28 -0.76
N ALA A 509 -16.63 -8.43 -0.16
CA ALA A 509 -17.90 -9.13 -0.27
C ALA A 509 -18.38 -9.58 1.11
N GLU A 510 -19.68 -9.83 1.25
CA GLU A 510 -20.21 -10.58 2.38
C GLU A 510 -20.28 -12.07 1.99
N GLN A 511 -20.03 -12.97 2.94
CA GLN A 511 -20.16 -14.40 2.71
C GLN A 511 -21.58 -14.74 2.24
N ASN A 512 -21.69 -15.59 1.24
CA ASN A 512 -22.96 -16.03 0.64
C ASN A 512 -23.83 -14.89 0.06
N GLN A 513 -23.25 -13.71 -0.21
CA GLN A 513 -24.01 -12.57 -0.73
C GLN A 513 -24.72 -12.88 -2.07
N THR A 514 -25.88 -12.24 -2.27
CA THR A 514 -26.67 -12.33 -3.50
C THR A 514 -26.93 -10.94 -4.08
N PRO A 515 -26.52 -10.65 -5.33
CA PRO A 515 -25.78 -11.51 -6.25
C PRO A 515 -24.29 -11.67 -5.88
N PRO A 516 -23.64 -12.80 -6.21
CA PRO A 516 -22.24 -13.07 -5.80
C PRO A 516 -21.20 -12.18 -6.49
N GLY A 517 -21.52 -11.63 -7.67
CA GLY A 517 -20.57 -10.88 -8.51
C GLY A 517 -20.57 -9.36 -8.32
N LEU A 518 -21.11 -8.82 -7.22
CA LEU A 518 -21.10 -7.38 -6.94
C LEU A 518 -20.31 -7.10 -5.66
N TYR A 519 -19.26 -6.30 -5.79
CA TYR A 519 -18.30 -6.05 -4.73
C TYR A 519 -18.33 -4.60 -4.30
N MET A 520 -18.02 -4.38 -3.02
CA MET A 520 -17.68 -3.07 -2.54
C MET A 520 -16.22 -2.78 -2.91
N SER A 521 -15.96 -1.67 -3.62
CA SER A 521 -14.62 -1.28 -4.05
C SER A 521 -14.30 0.13 -3.57
N ASP A 522 -14.98 1.14 -4.12
CA ASP A 522 -14.76 2.57 -3.88
C ASP A 522 -16.08 3.28 -3.51
N GLY A 523 -16.85 2.66 -2.61
CA GLY A 523 -18.18 3.16 -2.23
C GLY A 523 -19.33 2.45 -2.93
N LEU A 524 -20.54 2.88 -2.59
CA LEU A 524 -21.78 2.42 -3.22
C LEU A 524 -22.00 3.09 -4.60
N PRO A 525 -22.67 2.40 -5.55
CA PRO A 525 -23.21 1.04 -5.44
C PRO A 525 -22.13 -0.03 -5.50
N ARG A 526 -22.44 -1.25 -5.03
CA ARG A 526 -21.58 -2.42 -5.28
C ARG A 526 -21.49 -2.68 -6.79
N ILE A 527 -20.29 -2.96 -7.29
CA ILE A 527 -19.98 -3.07 -8.73
C ILE A 527 -19.30 -4.40 -9.07
N PRO A 528 -19.40 -4.90 -10.31
CA PRO A 528 -18.64 -6.06 -10.74
C PRO A 528 -17.13 -5.74 -10.80
N CYS A 529 -16.30 -6.77 -10.59
CA CYS A 529 -14.88 -6.66 -10.92
C CYS A 529 -14.68 -6.88 -12.42
N THR A 530 -14.24 -5.83 -13.11
CA THR A 530 -14.02 -5.86 -14.55
C THR A 530 -12.53 -5.97 -14.84
N LEU A 531 -12.14 -7.04 -15.53
CA LEU A 531 -10.79 -7.23 -16.02
C LEU A 531 -10.59 -6.42 -17.30
N ARG A 532 -9.47 -5.70 -17.34
CA ARG A 532 -8.94 -5.06 -18.54
C ARG A 532 -7.79 -5.91 -19.05
N VAL A 533 -7.83 -6.27 -20.32
CA VAL A 533 -6.95 -7.30 -20.89
C VAL A 533 -6.38 -6.77 -22.19
N PHE A 534 -5.08 -6.56 -22.20
CA PHE A 534 -4.35 -6.03 -23.34
C PHE A 534 -3.36 -7.06 -23.85
N SER A 535 -3.27 -7.21 -25.17
CA SER A 535 -2.19 -7.91 -25.85
C SER A 535 -1.25 -6.86 -26.46
N ARG A 536 -0.05 -6.70 -25.88
CA ARG A 536 0.94 -5.68 -26.29
C ARG A 536 0.35 -4.27 -26.48
N GLY A 537 -0.54 -3.89 -25.55
CA GLY A 537 -1.21 -2.58 -25.52
C GLY A 537 -2.50 -2.48 -26.34
N VAL A 538 -2.90 -3.54 -27.05
CA VAL A 538 -4.15 -3.61 -27.80
C VAL A 538 -5.21 -4.38 -27.00
N PRO A 539 -6.44 -3.84 -26.79
CA PRO A 539 -7.49 -4.56 -26.09
C PRO A 539 -7.80 -5.93 -26.73
N VAL A 540 -7.84 -6.99 -25.91
CA VAL A 540 -8.19 -8.34 -26.38
C VAL A 540 -9.68 -8.42 -26.64
N SER A 541 -10.08 -8.83 -27.85
CA SER A 541 -11.48 -8.94 -28.25
C SER A 541 -12.18 -10.15 -27.63
N ASN A 542 -13.47 -10.01 -27.30
CA ASN A 542 -14.31 -11.13 -26.90
C ASN A 542 -14.57 -12.16 -28.02
N LEU A 543 -14.30 -11.81 -29.28
CA LEU A 543 -14.39 -12.72 -30.44
C LEU A 543 -13.17 -13.65 -30.53
N THR A 544 -12.04 -13.22 -29.97
CA THR A 544 -10.77 -13.94 -29.97
C THR A 544 -10.13 -13.83 -28.58
N PRO A 545 -10.75 -14.44 -27.56
CA PRO A 545 -10.26 -14.33 -26.19
C PRO A 545 -8.91 -15.06 -26.02
N ALA A 546 -8.13 -14.62 -25.04
CA ALA A 546 -6.90 -15.30 -24.63
C ALA A 546 -7.20 -16.33 -23.53
N SER A 547 -6.40 -17.39 -23.45
CA SER A 547 -6.53 -18.40 -22.38
C SER A 547 -5.55 -18.13 -21.24
N THR A 548 -6.00 -18.26 -20.00
CA THR A 548 -5.14 -18.21 -18.81
C THR A 548 -5.72 -19.11 -17.69
N THR A 549 -4.97 -19.28 -16.60
CA THR A 549 -5.42 -19.92 -15.37
C THR A 549 -5.54 -18.85 -14.29
N VAL A 550 -6.70 -18.70 -13.65
CA VAL A 550 -6.79 -17.93 -12.40
C VAL A 550 -6.32 -18.81 -11.26
N GLN A 551 -5.40 -18.30 -10.44
CA GLN A 551 -5.05 -18.96 -9.17
C GLN A 551 -5.58 -18.15 -7.99
N GLY A 552 -6.43 -18.75 -7.16
CA GLY A 552 -6.82 -18.18 -5.88
C GLY A 552 -5.94 -18.73 -4.76
N VAL A 553 -5.26 -17.85 -4.04
CA VAL A 553 -4.30 -18.19 -2.98
C VAL A 553 -4.79 -17.62 -1.65
N ASN A 554 -5.01 -18.50 -0.69
CA ASN A 554 -5.16 -18.11 0.71
C ASN A 554 -3.76 -18.16 1.35
N LEU A 555 -3.17 -16.99 1.65
CA LEU A 555 -1.79 -16.89 2.13
C LEU A 555 -1.62 -17.35 3.59
N SER A 556 -2.68 -17.36 4.40
CA SER A 556 -2.60 -17.87 5.78
C SER A 556 -2.57 -19.40 5.83
N THR A 557 -3.28 -20.07 4.92
CA THR A 557 -3.32 -21.55 4.82
C THR A 557 -2.41 -22.11 3.73
N MET A 558 -1.83 -21.25 2.88
CA MET A 558 -1.06 -21.61 1.69
C MET A 558 -1.83 -22.47 0.67
N ASN A 559 -3.17 -22.48 0.74
CA ASN A 559 -4.01 -23.23 -0.18
C ASN A 559 -4.14 -22.50 -1.52
N VAL A 560 -3.91 -23.25 -2.61
CA VAL A 560 -3.98 -22.73 -3.99
C VAL A 560 -5.06 -23.46 -4.78
N THR A 561 -5.98 -22.68 -5.35
CA THR A 561 -6.98 -23.16 -6.32
C THR A 561 -6.58 -22.76 -7.73
N ASN A 562 -6.99 -23.51 -8.74
CA ASN A 562 -6.66 -23.24 -10.14
C ASN A 562 -7.91 -23.41 -11.02
N THR A 563 -8.23 -22.39 -11.81
CA THR A 563 -9.37 -22.41 -12.73
C THR A 563 -8.95 -21.89 -14.09
N ASN A 564 -9.09 -22.71 -15.14
CA ASN A 564 -8.81 -22.26 -16.51
C ASN A 564 -9.96 -21.41 -17.02
N ILE A 565 -9.63 -20.25 -17.59
CA ILE A 565 -10.61 -19.29 -18.10
C ILE A 565 -10.19 -18.72 -19.46
N GLN A 566 -11.16 -18.12 -20.14
CA GLN A 566 -10.95 -17.25 -21.29
C GLN A 566 -11.05 -15.80 -20.82
N VAL A 567 -10.11 -14.95 -21.22
CA VAL A 567 -10.03 -13.53 -20.84
C VAL A 567 -10.08 -12.63 -22.07
N PHE A 568 -10.75 -11.50 -21.93
CA PHE A 568 -10.87 -10.44 -22.93
C PHE A 568 -11.12 -9.10 -22.22
N ASP A 569 -10.91 -7.99 -22.92
CA ASP A 569 -11.09 -6.66 -22.35
C ASP A 569 -12.57 -6.42 -21.97
N GLY A 570 -12.82 -6.08 -20.72
CA GLY A 570 -14.18 -5.89 -20.19
C GLY A 570 -14.83 -7.15 -19.62
N LEU A 571 -14.09 -8.26 -19.46
CA LEU A 571 -14.60 -9.46 -18.79
C LEU A 571 -14.96 -9.15 -17.33
N GLN A 572 -16.20 -9.40 -16.93
CA GLN A 572 -16.60 -9.38 -15.52
C GLN A 572 -16.29 -10.75 -14.88
N TYR A 573 -15.40 -10.75 -13.89
CA TYR A 573 -15.00 -11.98 -13.19
C TYR A 573 -15.70 -12.06 -11.82
N THR A 574 -16.35 -13.19 -11.55
CA THR A 574 -16.99 -13.47 -10.26
C THR A 574 -16.06 -14.33 -9.41
N PHE A 575 -15.54 -13.75 -8.34
CA PHE A 575 -14.79 -14.45 -7.31
C PHE A 575 -15.73 -15.28 -6.41
N PRO A 576 -15.31 -16.47 -5.96
CA PRO A 576 -15.99 -17.21 -4.90
C PRO A 576 -16.18 -16.35 -3.63
N VAL A 577 -17.36 -16.46 -3.03
CA VAL A 577 -17.77 -15.74 -1.81
C VAL A 577 -18.47 -16.67 -0.81
N ASP A 578 -18.35 -17.99 -0.98
CA ASP A 578 -18.96 -19.00 -0.11
C ASP A 578 -18.17 -19.24 1.18
N GLN A 579 -16.90 -18.85 1.21
CA GLN A 579 -16.02 -18.93 2.37
C GLN A 579 -15.53 -17.54 2.75
N GLU A 580 -15.54 -17.24 4.05
CA GLU A 580 -14.91 -16.04 4.62
C GLU A 580 -13.39 -16.06 4.47
N GLY A 581 -12.78 -14.89 4.67
CA GLY A 581 -11.33 -14.70 4.67
C GLY A 581 -10.85 -13.87 3.48
N CYS A 582 -9.53 -13.87 3.26
CA CYS A 582 -8.90 -13.07 2.23
C CYS A 582 -8.13 -13.93 1.23
N ILE A 583 -8.39 -13.72 -0.07
CA ILE A 583 -7.80 -14.49 -1.16
C ILE A 583 -7.10 -13.53 -2.13
N THR A 584 -5.82 -13.80 -2.43
CA THR A 584 -5.09 -13.19 -3.55
C THR A 584 -5.36 -14.00 -4.80
N TYR A 585 -5.88 -13.34 -5.84
CA TYR A 585 -6.07 -13.91 -7.16
C TYR A 585 -4.96 -13.46 -8.11
N LEU A 586 -4.33 -14.43 -8.74
CA LEU A 586 -3.29 -14.28 -9.75
C LEU A 586 -3.87 -14.57 -11.13
N PHE A 587 -3.49 -13.77 -12.12
CA PHE A 587 -3.79 -13.98 -13.53
C PHE A 587 -2.50 -14.20 -14.33
N PRO A 588 -1.76 -15.30 -14.08
CA PRO A 588 -0.48 -15.58 -14.72
C PRO A 588 -0.59 -15.61 -16.24
N THR A 589 0.29 -14.88 -16.91
CA THR A 589 0.45 -14.89 -18.37
C THR A 589 1.46 -15.95 -18.82
N ASN A 590 2.29 -16.43 -17.89
CA ASN A 590 3.31 -17.44 -18.11
C ASN A 590 3.50 -18.34 -16.86
N SER A 591 4.36 -19.36 -16.96
CA SER A 591 4.57 -20.32 -15.87
C SER A 591 5.25 -19.75 -14.63
N ASN A 592 5.99 -18.66 -14.78
CA ASN A 592 6.79 -18.07 -13.70
C ASN A 592 5.97 -17.16 -12.78
N GLU A 593 4.80 -16.72 -13.24
CA GLU A 593 3.85 -15.90 -12.49
C GLU A 593 2.88 -16.72 -11.65
N LYS A 594 3.05 -18.05 -11.65
CA LYS A 594 2.26 -18.94 -10.81
C LYS A 594 2.78 -18.91 -9.39
N PHE A 595 1.87 -19.09 -8.44
CA PHE A 595 2.24 -19.29 -7.04
C PHE A 595 3.24 -20.45 -6.92
N PRO A 596 4.37 -20.26 -6.21
CA PRO A 596 5.44 -21.25 -6.18
C PRO A 596 5.00 -22.53 -5.48
N THR A 597 5.34 -23.69 -6.06
CA THR A 597 5.02 -25.01 -5.47
C THR A 597 5.85 -25.32 -4.22
N ALA A 598 7.03 -24.71 -4.10
CA ALA A 598 7.86 -24.72 -2.91
C ALA A 598 8.07 -23.27 -2.45
N PHE A 599 7.59 -22.95 -1.25
CA PHE A 599 7.72 -21.60 -0.72
C PHE A 599 9.18 -21.28 -0.41
N SER A 600 9.68 -20.22 -1.02
CA SER A 600 10.96 -19.60 -0.68
C SER A 600 10.82 -18.09 -0.80
N LEU A 601 11.52 -17.35 0.06
CA LEU A 601 11.48 -15.88 0.03
C LEU A 601 11.82 -15.29 -1.36
N PRO A 602 12.83 -15.80 -2.10
CA PRO A 602 13.10 -15.29 -3.45
C PRO A 602 11.97 -15.52 -4.45
N ALA A 603 11.33 -16.70 -4.41
CA ALA A 603 10.23 -17.02 -5.32
C ALA A 603 8.97 -16.20 -5.00
N PHE A 604 8.67 -16.03 -3.71
CA PHE A 604 7.58 -15.17 -3.26
C PHE A 604 7.85 -13.69 -3.60
N ALA A 605 9.07 -13.22 -3.37
CA ALA A 605 9.46 -11.85 -3.71
C ALA A 605 9.32 -11.56 -5.20
N TYR A 606 9.75 -12.49 -6.06
CA TYR A 606 9.54 -12.38 -7.50
C TYR A 606 8.05 -12.29 -7.86
N LEU A 607 7.21 -13.17 -7.29
CA LEU A 607 5.76 -13.18 -7.52
C LEU A 607 5.14 -11.84 -7.14
N ALA A 608 5.44 -11.36 -5.92
CA ALA A 608 4.94 -10.11 -5.35
C ALA A 608 5.33 -8.88 -6.19
N MET A 609 6.54 -8.88 -6.77
CA MET A 609 7.02 -7.77 -7.60
C MET A 609 6.47 -7.80 -9.02
N ASN A 610 6.33 -8.99 -9.63
CA ASN A 610 6.14 -9.12 -11.08
C ASN A 610 4.73 -9.55 -11.53
N THR A 611 3.83 -9.90 -10.62
CA THR A 611 2.51 -10.40 -10.98
C THR A 611 1.42 -9.40 -10.62
N SER A 612 0.47 -9.18 -11.53
CA SER A 612 -0.73 -8.38 -11.24
C SER A 612 -1.65 -9.16 -10.30
N LEU A 613 -1.94 -8.59 -9.13
CA LEU A 613 -2.70 -9.23 -8.06
C LEU A 613 -4.08 -8.59 -7.92
N ILE A 614 -5.10 -9.39 -7.67
CA ILE A 614 -6.42 -8.91 -7.24
C ILE A 614 -6.77 -9.55 -5.90
N VAL A 615 -6.96 -8.75 -4.87
CA VAL A 615 -7.31 -9.24 -3.54
C VAL A 615 -8.82 -9.08 -3.30
N CYS A 616 -9.45 -10.16 -2.82
CA CYS A 616 -10.85 -10.17 -2.40
C CYS A 616 -10.95 -10.58 -0.93
N ARG A 617 -11.59 -9.73 -0.13
CA ARG A 617 -11.96 -10.01 1.26
C ARG A 617 -13.43 -10.41 1.33
N VAL A 618 -13.71 -11.58 1.88
CA VAL A 618 -15.06 -12.07 2.15
C VAL A 618 -15.30 -12.01 3.65
N LEU A 619 -16.22 -11.16 4.08
CA LEU A 619 -16.57 -10.96 5.49
C LEU A 619 -17.53 -12.06 5.97
N SER A 620 -17.30 -12.55 7.20
CA SER A 620 -18.08 -13.64 7.81
C SER A 620 -19.57 -13.36 7.88
N GLU A 621 -20.41 -14.40 7.74
CA GLU A 621 -21.85 -14.30 8.02
C GLU A 621 -22.16 -14.26 9.54
N GLU A 622 -21.22 -14.65 10.39
CA GLU A 622 -21.30 -14.63 11.86
C GLU A 622 -22.55 -15.36 12.42
N PRO A 623 -22.71 -16.67 12.17
CA PRO A 623 -23.94 -17.41 12.50
C PRO A 623 -24.25 -17.41 14.01
N GLN A 624 -23.24 -17.28 14.86
CA GLN A 624 -23.37 -17.16 16.31
C GLN A 624 -24.11 -15.88 16.75
N LEU A 625 -24.21 -14.86 15.89
CA LEU A 625 -24.94 -13.63 16.18
C LEU A 625 -26.45 -13.73 15.90
N ALA A 626 -26.91 -14.78 15.21
CA ALA A 626 -28.30 -14.95 14.82
C ALA A 626 -29.32 -14.94 15.99
N PRO A 627 -29.05 -15.53 17.17
CA PRO A 627 -29.97 -15.45 18.32
C PRO A 627 -30.19 -14.01 18.81
N TYR A 628 -29.17 -13.16 18.75
CA TYR A 628 -29.28 -11.75 19.15
C TYR A 628 -30.05 -10.93 18.11
N LEU A 629 -29.75 -11.12 16.83
CA LEU A 629 -30.39 -10.37 15.74
C LEU A 629 -31.87 -10.73 15.55
N SER A 630 -32.25 -11.97 15.89
CA SER A 630 -33.65 -12.42 15.90
C SER A 630 -34.43 -12.01 17.16
N GLY A 631 -33.75 -11.47 18.17
CA GLY A 631 -34.34 -11.10 19.46
C GLY A 631 -34.61 -12.28 20.40
N GLN A 632 -34.04 -13.46 20.12
CA GLN A 632 -34.09 -14.61 21.04
C GLN A 632 -33.23 -14.36 22.29
N GLU A 633 -32.08 -13.73 22.12
CA GLU A 633 -31.16 -13.33 23.19
C GLU A 633 -31.04 -11.80 23.28
N PRO A 634 -30.81 -11.23 24.47
CA PRO A 634 -30.70 -9.79 24.63
C PRO A 634 -29.39 -9.25 24.06
N ILE A 635 -29.45 -8.11 23.38
CA ILE A 635 -28.26 -7.38 22.94
C ILE A 635 -27.76 -6.53 24.11
N THR A 636 -26.62 -6.89 24.69
CA THR A 636 -25.96 -6.17 25.79
C THR A 636 -24.68 -5.49 25.32
N TRP A 637 -24.14 -4.57 26.13
CA TRP A 637 -22.82 -3.99 25.88
C TRP A 637 -21.74 -5.06 25.73
N GLU A 638 -21.75 -6.10 26.58
CA GLU A 638 -20.75 -7.17 26.55
C GLU A 638 -20.76 -7.93 25.22
N VAL A 639 -21.95 -8.17 24.67
CA VAL A 639 -22.11 -8.84 23.36
C VAL A 639 -21.54 -7.95 22.25
N VAL A 640 -21.82 -6.65 22.25
CA VAL A 640 -21.26 -5.71 21.25
C VAL A 640 -19.75 -5.55 21.43
N PHE A 641 -19.27 -5.48 22.66
CA PHE A 641 -17.86 -5.35 22.96
C PHE A 641 -17.08 -6.55 22.44
N THR A 642 -17.49 -7.77 22.83
CA THR A 642 -16.80 -9.00 22.46
C THR A 642 -16.81 -9.25 20.95
N ASN A 643 -17.96 -9.05 20.30
CA ASN A 643 -18.14 -9.45 18.89
C ASN A 643 -17.84 -8.33 17.89
N VAL A 644 -17.60 -7.09 18.34
CA VAL A 644 -17.35 -5.96 17.44
C VAL A 644 -16.17 -5.10 17.91
N LEU A 645 -16.15 -4.66 19.17
CA LEU A 645 -15.24 -3.59 19.60
C LEU A 645 -13.92 -4.06 20.22
N GLN A 646 -13.80 -5.33 20.61
CA GLN A 646 -12.62 -5.87 21.27
C GLN A 646 -11.37 -5.78 20.39
N LEU A 647 -11.51 -6.02 19.08
CA LEU A 647 -10.45 -5.84 18.10
C LEU A 647 -9.91 -4.40 18.14
N TYR A 648 -10.79 -3.40 17.99
CA TYR A 648 -10.35 -2.00 17.94
C TYR A 648 -9.73 -1.51 19.24
N LYS A 649 -10.16 -2.05 20.39
CA LYS A 649 -9.55 -1.72 21.68
C LYS A 649 -8.11 -2.23 21.83
N THR A 650 -7.82 -3.37 21.22
CA THR A 650 -6.57 -4.11 21.44
C THR A 650 -5.53 -3.80 20.38
N VAL A 651 -5.89 -3.87 19.10
CA VAL A 651 -4.94 -3.73 18.00
C VAL A 651 -5.02 -2.38 17.27
N TYR A 652 -6.03 -1.55 17.56
CA TYR A 652 -6.13 -0.14 17.15
C TYR A 652 -6.27 0.80 18.37
N PRO A 653 -5.35 0.73 19.35
CA PRO A 653 -5.53 1.30 20.69
C PRO A 653 -5.74 2.82 20.68
N ILE A 654 -5.31 3.53 19.62
CA ILE A 654 -5.56 4.95 19.46
C ILE A 654 -7.06 5.29 19.51
N MET A 655 -7.93 4.38 19.06
CA MET A 655 -9.38 4.55 19.16
C MET A 655 -9.83 4.60 20.62
N ASP A 656 -9.34 3.70 21.47
CA ASP A 656 -9.64 3.67 22.91
C ASP A 656 -9.05 4.87 23.65
N ILE A 657 -7.89 5.36 23.23
CA ILE A 657 -7.25 6.56 23.78
C ILE A 657 -8.05 7.83 23.46
N VAL A 658 -8.53 7.98 22.22
CA VAL A 658 -9.28 9.16 21.79
C VAL A 658 -10.75 9.07 22.23
N LEU A 659 -11.33 7.88 22.16
CA LEU A 659 -12.72 7.58 22.48
C LEU A 659 -12.79 6.27 23.28
N PRO A 660 -12.70 6.34 24.63
CA PRO A 660 -12.68 5.17 25.49
C PRO A 660 -13.77 4.15 25.16
N ILE A 661 -13.36 2.92 24.88
CA ILE A 661 -14.22 1.77 24.54
C ILE A 661 -14.74 1.17 25.84
N ASN A 662 -15.76 1.84 26.37
CA ASN A 662 -16.57 1.43 27.52
C ASN A 662 -18.03 1.85 27.32
N GLU A 663 -18.93 1.18 28.04
CA GLU A 663 -20.38 1.38 27.88
C GLU A 663 -20.81 2.83 28.14
N GLN A 664 -20.22 3.49 29.14
CA GLN A 664 -20.56 4.86 29.51
C GLN A 664 -20.34 5.83 28.34
N THR A 665 -19.19 5.72 27.68
CA THR A 665 -18.80 6.59 26.56
C THR A 665 -19.61 6.27 25.30
N TRP A 666 -19.73 4.98 24.98
CA TRP A 666 -20.40 4.53 23.75
C TRP A 666 -21.93 4.57 23.83
N SER A 667 -22.48 4.69 25.03
CA SER A 667 -23.91 4.97 25.24
C SER A 667 -24.29 6.44 25.08
N ASP A 668 -23.32 7.35 24.91
CA ASP A 668 -23.59 8.77 24.70
C ASP A 668 -24.33 8.99 23.35
N PRO A 669 -25.46 9.73 23.32
CA PRO A 669 -26.24 9.92 22.08
C PRO A 669 -25.48 10.62 20.95
N PHE A 670 -24.56 11.53 21.27
CA PHE A 670 -23.76 12.21 20.26
C PHE A 670 -22.75 11.25 19.64
N ILE A 671 -22.08 10.45 20.47
CA ILE A 671 -21.16 9.39 20.01
C ILE A 671 -21.90 8.35 19.17
N GLN A 672 -23.05 7.85 19.63
CA GLN A 672 -23.88 6.92 18.87
C GLN A 672 -24.27 7.44 17.50
N LYS A 673 -24.66 8.73 17.39
CA LYS A 673 -24.96 9.35 16.09
C LYS A 673 -23.76 9.34 15.15
N LYS A 674 -22.55 9.55 15.68
CA LYS A 674 -21.31 9.48 14.90
C LYS A 674 -21.00 8.06 14.46
N ILE A 675 -21.14 7.06 15.33
CA ILE A 675 -20.92 5.65 14.97
C ILE A 675 -21.88 5.22 13.86
N LEU A 676 -23.16 5.57 13.95
CA LEU A 676 -24.13 5.27 12.89
C LEU A 676 -23.74 5.90 11.55
N MET A 677 -23.21 7.13 11.57
CA MET A 677 -22.70 7.78 10.36
C MET A 677 -21.45 7.07 9.81
N LEU A 678 -20.49 6.72 10.66
CA LEU A 678 -19.23 6.12 10.23
C LEU A 678 -19.38 4.67 9.76
N THR A 679 -20.41 3.95 10.23
CA THR A 679 -20.71 2.56 9.84
C THR A 679 -21.72 2.46 8.68
N ASP A 680 -22.22 3.58 8.17
CA ASP A 680 -23.11 3.62 7.01
C ASP A 680 -22.32 3.31 5.73
N GLU A 681 -22.76 2.29 4.97
CA GLU A 681 -22.09 1.85 3.75
C GLU A 681 -21.99 2.95 2.67
N SER A 682 -22.85 3.97 2.71
CA SER A 682 -22.73 5.14 1.83
C SER A 682 -21.44 5.94 2.06
N ASN A 683 -20.83 5.80 3.23
CA ASN A 683 -19.55 6.42 3.58
C ASN A 683 -18.36 5.47 3.35
N TRP A 684 -18.53 4.33 2.68
CA TRP A 684 -17.46 3.35 2.52
C TRP A 684 -16.18 3.91 1.87
N ASN A 685 -16.31 4.84 0.92
CA ASN A 685 -15.14 5.49 0.30
C ASN A 685 -14.51 6.58 1.17
N GLN A 686 -15.11 6.89 2.32
CA GLN A 686 -14.59 7.90 3.22
C GLN A 686 -13.44 7.34 4.08
N PRO A 687 -12.41 8.14 4.38
CA PRO A 687 -11.25 7.67 5.13
C PRO A 687 -11.57 7.19 6.56
N LEU A 688 -12.59 7.78 7.19
CA LEU A 688 -13.01 7.47 8.56
C LEU A 688 -14.17 6.47 8.63
N PHE A 689 -14.53 5.80 7.52
CA PHE A 689 -15.48 4.69 7.58
C PHE A 689 -15.08 3.72 8.69
N MET A 690 -16.04 3.25 9.48
CA MET A 690 -15.77 2.36 10.60
C MET A 690 -16.16 0.93 10.23
N PRO A 691 -15.22 -0.03 10.37
CA PRO A 691 -13.84 0.18 10.78
C PRO A 691 -13.01 0.75 9.63
N ILE A 692 -11.92 1.45 9.96
CA ILE A 692 -11.01 2.03 8.95
C ILE A 692 -10.46 0.93 8.05
N THR A 693 -10.32 -0.28 8.59
CA THR A 693 -9.90 -1.51 7.92
C THR A 693 -11.00 -2.27 7.19
N ARG A 694 -12.24 -1.77 7.19
CA ARG A 694 -13.37 -2.30 6.42
C ARG A 694 -13.67 -3.79 6.64
N ASP A 695 -13.27 -4.30 7.80
CA ASP A 695 -13.28 -5.71 8.19
C ASP A 695 -14.45 -6.09 9.11
N MET A 696 -15.42 -5.19 9.32
CA MET A 696 -16.65 -5.45 10.05
C MET A 696 -17.74 -5.98 9.12
N SER A 697 -18.25 -7.19 9.37
CA SER A 697 -19.29 -7.84 8.55
C SER A 697 -20.65 -7.14 8.62
N ALA A 698 -21.54 -7.43 7.67
CA ALA A 698 -22.92 -6.93 7.70
C ALA A 698 -23.64 -7.30 9.00
N THR A 699 -23.41 -8.52 9.50
CA THR A 699 -24.01 -9.04 10.73
C THR A 699 -23.51 -8.28 11.97
N GLN A 700 -22.20 -8.00 12.05
CA GLN A 700 -21.61 -7.17 13.12
C GLN A 700 -22.11 -5.72 13.04
N ARG A 701 -22.16 -5.12 11.85
CA ARG A 701 -22.73 -3.76 11.64
C ARG A 701 -24.18 -3.72 12.13
N GLN A 702 -24.99 -4.72 11.80
CA GLN A 702 -26.38 -4.80 12.23
C GLN A 702 -26.52 -4.93 13.75
N LEU A 703 -25.69 -5.76 14.39
CA LEU A 703 -25.67 -5.91 15.85
C LEU A 703 -25.42 -4.56 16.55
N LEU A 704 -24.40 -3.84 16.11
CA LEU A 704 -24.04 -2.52 16.65
C LEU A 704 -25.18 -1.50 16.46
N GLN A 705 -25.77 -1.44 15.26
CA GLN A 705 -26.90 -0.55 14.97
C GLN A 705 -28.14 -0.87 15.81
N MET A 706 -28.44 -2.15 16.03
CA MET A 706 -29.55 -2.60 16.88
C MET A 706 -29.33 -2.22 18.35
N TRP A 707 -28.11 -2.41 18.87
CA TRP A 707 -27.75 -2.00 20.23
C TRP A 707 -27.92 -0.48 20.44
N ILE A 708 -27.43 0.34 19.50
CA ILE A 708 -27.59 1.80 19.55
C ILE A 708 -29.07 2.18 19.60
N LYS A 709 -29.89 1.57 18.73
CA LYS A 709 -31.34 1.85 18.70
C LYS A 709 -32.03 1.47 20.02
N GLN A 710 -31.68 0.34 20.62
CA GLN A 710 -32.20 -0.10 21.92
C GLN A 710 -31.80 0.87 23.04
N SER A 711 -30.53 1.25 23.10
CA SER A 711 -29.98 2.20 24.09
C SER A 711 -30.71 3.55 24.04
N GLN A 712 -30.99 4.07 22.83
CA GLN A 712 -31.72 5.32 22.66
C GLN A 712 -33.19 5.24 23.07
N GLN A 713 -33.85 4.10 22.89
CA GLN A 713 -35.24 3.89 23.29
C GLN A 713 -35.39 3.85 24.81
N LEU A 714 -34.49 3.17 25.51
CA LEU A 714 -34.48 3.09 26.98
C LEU A 714 -34.33 4.48 27.62
N LYS A 715 -33.46 5.34 27.07
CA LYS A 715 -33.28 6.73 27.54
C LYS A 715 -34.53 7.59 27.37
N LYS A 716 -35.24 7.46 26.23
CA LYS A 716 -36.51 8.19 26.01
C LYS A 716 -37.60 7.79 27.01
N GLN A 717 -37.63 6.51 27.39
CA GLN A 717 -38.58 6.03 28.40
C GLN A 717 -38.25 6.57 29.80
N THR A 718 -36.97 6.67 30.17
CA THR A 718 -36.56 7.21 31.48
C THR A 718 -36.81 8.71 31.62
N THR A 719 -36.59 9.51 30.56
CA THR A 719 -36.89 10.97 30.56
C THR A 719 -38.38 11.33 30.59
N HIS A 720 -39.30 10.37 30.46
CA HIS A 720 -40.74 10.62 30.59
C HIS A 720 -41.28 10.35 32.01
N TYR A 721 -40.45 9.82 32.91
CA TYR A 721 -40.79 9.57 34.31
C TYR A 721 -40.07 10.51 35.30
N GLU A 722 -39.23 11.42 34.81
CA GLU A 722 -38.72 12.61 35.52
C GLU A 722 -39.48 13.85 35.06
#